data_AF-A0A9L0TI87-F1
#
_entry.id   AF-A0A9L0TI87-F1
#
_cell.length_a   1.000
_cell.length_b   1.000
_cell.length_c   1.000
_cell.angle_alpha   90.00
_cell.angle_beta   90.00
_cell.angle_gamma   90.00
#
_symmetry.space_group_name_H-M   'P 1'
#
loop_
_entity.id
_entity.type
_entity.pdbx_description
1 polymer ?
#
loop_
_entity_poly.entity_id
_entity_poly.type
_entity_poly.pdbx_seq_one_letter_code
_entity_poly.pdbx_strand_id
1 'polypeptide(L)'
;MLLVAMGNCSCCGKQFGGSSMLPLGLPFDPDSAWGLSSPSCLLDPFPNCPPLPQAWLDTQDRHLGHYVNGKWLKPERRNSVPCQDPITGENLASCLQAQAEDVAAAVEAARTALENWSTLPGARRAQHLTRLAKMIQKHQRLLWTLESLVTGRAVREVRDRDVPLAQQLLQYHAVQAHTQEEALAGWEPMGVIGLIVPPTFSFLEMMWRICPALAVGCTVVVLVPPASPAPLLLAQLAGELGSFPGILNMISGPTSLGPVLASQPGVQKVAFCGAVEEGRTLRRTLAGQGLELSLALGAESLLLLTEAADVDSAVEGVVDATWSDRSQGGLRLLIQESVWDETMTRLQARMGRLRVGRGLDGAVDMGARGAAARDLAQRYVHEAQSQGAQVFQAGDVPSDSPFYPPTLISDLPPASPCAQTEVPWPLVVASPFRTAKEALAVANGTPRGGSASVWSERLGQALELGYRLRMGIVWINAHGLRDPAVPTGGCKESGSSWHGGPDGLYEYLRPSGTPARQPSLSENLNYDTFGLAVPSTLPAGPETGPSSAPPYGLFVGGRFQAPGARSSRPIQDSHGNLHGYVAEGGAKDIRGAVEAAHQAAPGWVGQSPGARAALLGALAAALERRESALAARLERHGVELKVAKAEVELSVRRLRAWGARAQAQGHTLQVAELRGPVLRLREPLGVLAIVCPDEWPLLAFVSLLAPALAHGNTVVLVPSGTCPIPALEVCQDVATLLPAGLVNVVTGDRDHLTRCLALHQDVQALWYFGSVQGSQFVEWASAGNLKPVWVNRGLPRAWDQDAEGAGPELGLRAAQTKALWLPMGD
;
A
#
# COMPACT_ATOMS: atom_id res chain seq x y z
N MET A 1 -33.40 36.70 11.41
CA MET A 1 -34.81 37.04 11.62
C MET A 1 -35.28 36.32 12.87
N LEU A 2 -36.04 36.99 13.76
CA LEU A 2 -36.49 36.49 15.07
C LEU A 2 -37.37 35.21 14.95
N LEU A 3 -37.73 34.38 15.95
CA LEU A 3 -37.46 34.08 17.39
C LEU A 3 -38.74 33.29 17.84
N VAL A 4 -38.68 32.37 18.82
CA VAL A 4 -39.87 31.74 19.53
C VAL A 4 -40.70 30.73 18.68
N ALA A 5 -41.02 29.50 19.11
CA ALA A 5 -41.87 29.17 20.27
C ALA A 5 -41.72 27.73 20.81
N MET A 6 -41.71 27.60 22.14
CA MET A 6 -42.09 26.38 22.85
C MET A 6 -43.59 26.42 23.19
N GLY A 7 -44.24 25.25 23.22
CA GLY A 7 -45.62 25.11 23.68
C GLY A 7 -45.95 23.68 24.09
N ASN A 8 -45.89 23.39 25.40
CA ASN A 8 -46.46 22.16 25.97
C ASN A 8 -47.98 22.31 26.08
N CYS A 9 -48.74 21.25 25.78
CA CYS A 9 -50.04 21.03 26.41
C CYS A 9 -50.40 19.54 26.44
N SER A 10 -51.27 19.14 27.37
CA SER A 10 -51.41 17.76 27.86
C SER A 10 -52.87 17.30 27.98
N CYS A 11 -53.04 15.97 28.05
CA CYS A 11 -54.16 15.23 28.68
C CYS A 11 -55.50 14.98 27.93
N CYS A 12 -55.73 13.68 27.70
CA CYS A 12 -56.89 12.88 28.14
C CYS A 12 -58.21 12.72 27.32
N GLY A 13 -58.62 11.44 27.21
CA GLY A 13 -60.00 10.96 26.97
C GLY A 13 -60.22 10.30 25.60
N LYS A 14 -60.87 9.13 25.43
CA LYS A 14 -61.58 8.20 26.35
C LYS A 14 -61.57 6.76 25.76
N GLN A 15 -61.83 5.73 26.58
CA GLN A 15 -62.05 4.34 26.14
C GLN A 15 -63.52 4.03 25.80
N PHE A 16 -63.75 3.14 24.81
CA PHE A 16 -64.76 2.07 24.68
C PHE A 16 -64.59 1.38 23.30
N GLY A 17 -64.78 0.06 23.08
CA GLY A 17 -64.86 -1.05 24.04
C GLY A 17 -65.70 -2.27 23.58
N GLY A 18 -65.16 -3.19 22.74
CA GLY A 18 -65.87 -4.45 22.40
C GLY A 18 -65.31 -5.35 21.29
N SER A 19 -64.95 -6.59 21.68
CA SER A 19 -65.08 -7.87 20.93
C SER A 19 -64.10 -8.32 19.82
N SER A 20 -63.38 -9.41 20.15
CA SER A 20 -63.00 -10.60 19.33
C SER A 20 -62.13 -10.48 18.06
N MET A 21 -60.85 -10.90 18.17
CA MET A 21 -60.29 -12.07 17.44
C MET A 21 -58.90 -12.50 17.98
N LEU A 22 -58.43 -13.67 17.57
CA LEU A 22 -57.27 -14.42 18.11
C LEU A 22 -55.90 -13.75 17.86
N PRO A 23 -54.85 -14.05 18.67
CA PRO A 23 -53.58 -13.31 18.64
C PRO A 23 -52.66 -13.73 17.49
N LEU A 24 -52.19 -12.73 16.74
CA LEU A 24 -51.05 -12.83 15.82
C LEU A 24 -49.83 -12.14 16.44
N GLY A 25 -48.66 -12.79 16.36
CA GLY A 25 -47.33 -12.18 16.42
C GLY A 25 -46.99 -11.31 17.64
N LEU A 26 -46.36 -11.91 18.66
CA LEU A 26 -45.51 -11.14 19.57
C LEU A 26 -44.26 -10.64 18.81
N PRO A 27 -43.80 -9.39 19.02
CA PRO A 27 -42.57 -8.90 18.43
C PRO A 27 -41.35 -9.62 19.02
N PHE A 28 -40.37 -9.89 18.16
CA PHE A 28 -39.11 -10.54 18.52
C PHE A 28 -38.23 -9.54 19.30
N ASP A 29 -37.92 -9.85 20.56
CA ASP A 29 -37.12 -8.97 21.44
C ASP A 29 -35.63 -9.40 21.40
N PRO A 30 -34.74 -8.64 20.72
CA PRO A 30 -33.38 -9.08 20.44
C PRO A 30 -32.45 -9.10 21.67
N ASP A 31 -32.82 -8.45 22.78
CA ASP A 31 -31.99 -8.42 23.98
C ASP A 31 -32.10 -9.70 24.83
N SER A 32 -32.97 -10.65 24.45
CA SER A 32 -33.15 -11.93 25.13
C SER A 32 -32.13 -13.02 24.74
N ALA A 33 -31.39 -12.86 23.65
CA ALA A 33 -30.64 -13.94 22.98
C ALA A 33 -29.40 -14.48 23.74
N TRP A 34 -28.92 -13.78 24.78
CA TRP A 34 -27.63 -14.10 25.42
C TRP A 34 -27.69 -14.36 26.94
N GLY A 35 -28.86 -14.24 27.59
CA GLY A 35 -28.99 -14.48 29.04
C GLY A 35 -28.21 -13.51 29.95
N LEU A 36 -27.65 -12.42 29.41
CA LEU A 36 -26.82 -11.45 30.12
C LEU A 36 -27.65 -10.29 30.72
N SER A 37 -28.72 -10.62 31.45
CA SER A 37 -29.65 -9.65 32.06
C SER A 37 -29.42 -9.49 33.57
N SER A 38 -28.27 -8.94 33.96
CA SER A 38 -28.09 -8.39 35.32
C SER A 38 -27.15 -7.17 35.34
N PRO A 39 -27.63 -5.97 35.71
CA PRO A 39 -26.82 -4.74 35.72
C PRO A 39 -25.86 -4.63 36.92
N SER A 40 -25.67 -5.70 37.69
CA SER A 40 -24.83 -5.77 38.89
C SER A 40 -23.39 -6.25 38.65
N CYS A 41 -23.05 -6.75 37.45
CA CYS A 41 -21.72 -7.27 37.10
C CYS A 41 -20.71 -6.18 36.66
N LEU A 42 -20.88 -4.94 37.12
CA LEU A 42 -20.12 -3.77 36.64
C LEU A 42 -18.87 -3.40 37.47
N LEU A 43 -18.66 -4.02 38.65
CA LEU A 43 -17.49 -3.80 39.49
C LEU A 43 -17.00 -5.14 40.08
N ASP A 44 -15.70 -5.41 39.90
CA ASP A 44 -14.90 -6.53 40.43
C ASP A 44 -15.30 -7.99 40.10
N PRO A 45 -14.34 -8.96 40.14
CA PRO A 45 -14.55 -10.30 39.63
C PRO A 45 -15.22 -11.24 40.65
N PHE A 46 -16.43 -11.70 40.34
CA PHE A 46 -17.02 -12.85 41.03
C PHE A 46 -16.37 -14.16 40.55
N PRO A 47 -15.96 -15.07 41.46
CA PRO A 47 -15.18 -16.27 41.10
C PRO A 47 -15.95 -17.37 40.34
N ASN A 48 -17.26 -17.22 40.12
CA ASN A 48 -18.14 -18.25 39.54
C ASN A 48 -18.77 -17.89 38.18
N CYS A 49 -18.32 -16.80 37.54
CA CYS A 49 -18.73 -16.46 36.17
C CYS A 49 -17.54 -16.69 35.22
N PRO A 50 -17.68 -17.46 34.13
CA PRO A 50 -16.59 -17.60 33.16
C PRO A 50 -16.22 -16.21 32.59
N PRO A 51 -14.93 -15.92 32.35
CA PRO A 51 -14.54 -14.63 31.78
C PRO A 51 -15.18 -14.46 30.40
N LEU A 52 -15.49 -13.21 30.02
CA LEU A 52 -16.30 -12.90 28.83
C LEU A 52 -15.84 -13.61 27.54
N PRO A 53 -14.54 -13.73 27.20
CA PRO A 53 -14.09 -14.49 26.05
C PRO A 53 -14.48 -15.96 26.09
N GLN A 54 -14.29 -16.64 27.23
CA GLN A 54 -14.65 -18.03 27.42
C GLN A 54 -16.16 -18.23 27.27
N ALA A 55 -16.96 -17.36 27.87
CA ALA A 55 -18.43 -17.41 27.72
C ALA A 55 -18.87 -17.29 26.25
N TRP A 56 -18.27 -16.38 25.47
CA TRP A 56 -18.58 -16.28 24.03
C TRP A 56 -18.09 -17.52 23.26
N LEU A 57 -16.89 -18.04 23.54
CA LEU A 57 -16.39 -19.28 22.93
C LEU A 57 -17.30 -20.48 23.25
N ASP A 58 -17.82 -20.59 24.48
CA ASP A 58 -18.77 -21.62 24.91
C ASP A 58 -20.07 -21.54 24.10
N THR A 59 -20.58 -20.35 23.79
CA THR A 59 -21.77 -20.18 22.93
C THR A 59 -21.58 -20.61 21.47
N GLN A 60 -20.33 -20.81 21.05
CA GLN A 60 -19.98 -21.33 19.72
C GLN A 60 -19.56 -22.82 19.76
N ASP A 61 -19.87 -23.52 20.85
CA ASP A 61 -19.44 -24.90 21.17
C ASP A 61 -17.91 -25.05 21.23
N ARG A 62 -17.18 -23.94 21.43
CA ARG A 62 -15.72 -23.82 21.22
C ARG A 62 -15.26 -24.33 19.86
N HIS A 63 -16.15 -24.33 18.85
CA HIS A 63 -15.90 -24.88 17.53
C HIS A 63 -16.29 -23.86 16.46
N LEU A 64 -15.34 -22.98 16.13
CA LEU A 64 -15.57 -21.81 15.28
C LEU A 64 -15.52 -22.17 13.80
N GLY A 65 -16.57 -21.80 13.08
CA GLY A 65 -16.64 -21.92 11.62
C GLY A 65 -16.08 -20.69 10.90
N HIS A 66 -16.56 -20.48 9.69
CA HIS A 66 -16.38 -19.25 8.92
C HIS A 66 -17.59 -18.34 9.16
N TYR A 67 -17.45 -17.03 8.92
CA TYR A 67 -18.56 -16.10 8.97
C TYR A 67 -18.84 -15.53 7.57
N VAL A 68 -19.87 -16.06 6.93
CA VAL A 68 -20.18 -15.82 5.50
C VAL A 68 -21.66 -15.46 5.36
N ASN A 69 -21.97 -14.44 4.56
CA ASN A 69 -23.34 -14.00 4.30
C ASN A 69 -24.17 -13.73 5.58
N GLY A 70 -23.55 -13.13 6.60
CA GLY A 70 -24.19 -12.83 7.89
C GLY A 70 -24.49 -14.05 8.77
N LYS A 71 -23.87 -15.20 8.52
CA LYS A 71 -24.11 -16.46 9.24
C LYS A 71 -22.82 -17.22 9.52
N TRP A 72 -22.83 -18.01 10.59
CA TRP A 72 -21.80 -19.02 10.84
C TRP A 72 -21.96 -20.19 9.87
N LEU A 73 -20.90 -20.46 9.10
CA LEU A 73 -20.78 -21.60 8.20
C LEU A 73 -19.80 -22.60 8.84
N LYS A 74 -20.30 -23.78 9.21
CA LYS A 74 -19.49 -24.91 9.73
C LYS A 74 -19.56 -26.06 8.71
N PRO A 75 -18.73 -26.08 7.64
CA PRO A 75 -18.81 -27.14 6.63
C PRO A 75 -18.35 -28.48 7.22
N GLU A 76 -19.02 -29.57 6.85
CA GLU A 76 -18.61 -30.91 7.29
C GLU A 76 -17.24 -31.30 6.70
N ARG A 77 -16.54 -32.22 7.38
CA ARG A 77 -15.27 -32.82 6.93
C ARG A 77 -14.11 -31.83 6.73
N ARG A 78 -14.20 -30.63 7.31
CA ARG A 78 -13.06 -29.70 7.40
C ARG A 78 -12.13 -30.09 8.53
N ASN A 79 -10.83 -29.90 8.33
CA ASN A 79 -9.86 -29.97 9.40
C ASN A 79 -10.09 -28.81 10.39
N SER A 80 -9.67 -28.99 11.65
CA SER A 80 -9.70 -27.91 12.63
C SER A 80 -8.30 -27.69 13.22
N VAL A 81 -7.99 -26.44 13.53
CA VAL A 81 -6.73 -26.01 14.15
C VAL A 81 -7.04 -25.52 15.57
N PRO A 82 -6.31 -26.01 16.60
CA PRO A 82 -6.51 -25.54 17.97
C PRO A 82 -6.04 -24.08 18.12
N CYS A 83 -6.84 -23.29 18.81
CA CYS A 83 -6.53 -21.95 19.26
C CYS A 83 -6.09 -22.04 20.71
N GLN A 84 -4.79 -21.89 20.96
CA GLN A 84 -4.20 -22.06 22.29
C GLN A 84 -3.87 -20.70 22.92
N ASP A 85 -4.00 -20.59 24.24
CA ASP A 85 -3.40 -19.48 24.99
C ASP A 85 -1.87 -19.56 24.81
N PRO A 86 -1.20 -18.51 24.29
CA PRO A 86 0.22 -18.54 23.94
C PRO A 86 1.16 -18.59 25.15
N ILE A 87 0.63 -18.48 26.37
CA ILE A 87 1.37 -18.49 27.64
C ILE A 87 1.18 -19.84 28.35
N THR A 88 -0.04 -20.38 28.38
CA THR A 88 -0.33 -21.64 29.10
C THR A 88 -0.35 -22.88 28.20
N GLY A 89 -0.51 -22.71 26.88
CA GLY A 89 -0.74 -23.80 25.93
C GLY A 89 -2.15 -24.42 26.02
N GLU A 90 -3.02 -23.90 26.88
CA GLU A 90 -4.41 -24.37 27.04
C GLU A 90 -5.21 -24.15 25.75
N ASN A 91 -5.94 -25.17 25.29
CA ASN A 91 -6.79 -25.05 24.10
C ASN A 91 -8.08 -24.28 24.43
N LEU A 92 -8.18 -23.06 23.93
CA LEU A 92 -9.31 -22.17 24.11
C LEU A 92 -10.51 -22.60 23.26
N ALA A 93 -10.26 -22.91 21.98
CA ALA A 93 -11.27 -23.34 21.00
C ALA A 93 -10.61 -23.98 19.77
N SER A 94 -11.39 -24.64 18.91
CA SER A 94 -10.92 -25.14 17.61
C SER A 94 -11.54 -24.33 16.47
N CYS A 95 -10.73 -23.81 15.55
CA CYS A 95 -11.20 -23.10 14.35
C CYS A 95 -11.16 -24.02 13.13
N LEU A 96 -12.22 -24.06 12.33
CA LEU A 96 -12.22 -24.78 11.05
C LEU A 96 -11.23 -24.16 10.07
N GLN A 97 -10.58 -25.02 9.30
CA GLN A 97 -9.66 -24.66 8.22
C GLN A 97 -10.43 -24.75 6.89
N ALA A 98 -10.56 -23.59 6.24
CA ALA A 98 -11.22 -23.45 4.95
C ALA A 98 -10.53 -24.29 3.85
N GLN A 99 -11.30 -24.64 2.83
CA GLN A 99 -10.85 -25.18 1.55
C GLN A 99 -11.38 -24.32 0.40
N ALA A 100 -11.05 -24.69 -0.84
CA ALA A 100 -11.36 -23.87 -2.02
C ALA A 100 -12.87 -23.60 -2.19
N GLU A 101 -13.73 -24.55 -1.82
CA GLU A 101 -15.19 -24.39 -1.91
C GLU A 101 -15.71 -23.32 -0.93
N ASP A 102 -15.09 -23.19 0.25
CA ASP A 102 -15.48 -22.20 1.26
C ASP A 102 -15.07 -20.79 0.83
N VAL A 103 -13.91 -20.68 0.15
CA VAL A 103 -13.43 -19.44 -0.50
C VAL A 103 -14.41 -19.01 -1.60
N ALA A 104 -14.83 -19.94 -2.46
CA ALA A 104 -15.79 -19.67 -3.53
C ALA A 104 -17.15 -19.22 -2.97
N ALA A 105 -17.66 -19.90 -1.93
CA ALA A 105 -18.91 -19.51 -1.27
C ALA A 105 -18.84 -18.10 -0.63
N ALA A 106 -17.70 -17.73 -0.05
CA ALA A 106 -17.49 -16.40 0.53
C ALA A 106 -17.40 -15.30 -0.53
N VAL A 107 -16.75 -15.57 -1.68
CA VAL A 107 -16.69 -14.62 -2.80
C VAL A 107 -18.05 -14.46 -3.48
N GLU A 108 -18.82 -15.53 -3.68
CA GLU A 108 -20.15 -15.44 -4.27
C GLU A 108 -21.12 -14.65 -3.37
N ALA A 109 -21.06 -14.84 -2.04
CA ALA A 109 -21.79 -14.00 -1.10
C ALA A 109 -21.40 -12.51 -1.19
N ALA A 110 -20.10 -12.22 -1.29
CA ALA A 110 -19.60 -10.86 -1.47
C ALA A 110 -20.02 -10.24 -2.81
N ARG A 111 -20.10 -11.05 -3.88
CA ARG A 111 -20.56 -10.65 -5.22
C ARG A 111 -22.06 -10.33 -5.21
N THR A 112 -22.89 -11.16 -4.59
CA THR A 112 -24.34 -10.91 -4.44
C THR A 112 -24.60 -9.65 -3.60
N ALA A 113 -23.84 -9.44 -2.52
CA ALA A 113 -23.98 -8.24 -1.69
C ALA A 113 -23.54 -6.95 -2.42
N LEU A 114 -22.55 -7.04 -3.32
CA LEU A 114 -22.01 -5.90 -4.06
C LEU A 114 -23.05 -5.19 -4.93
N GLU A 115 -23.97 -5.94 -5.56
CA GLU A 115 -25.01 -5.40 -6.45
C GLU A 115 -25.89 -4.35 -5.73
N ASN A 116 -26.20 -4.59 -4.45
CA ASN A 116 -26.97 -3.68 -3.61
C ASN A 116 -26.10 -2.68 -2.82
N TRP A 117 -24.88 -3.05 -2.45
CA TRP A 117 -24.01 -2.22 -1.61
C TRP A 117 -23.29 -1.11 -2.39
N SER A 118 -22.84 -1.39 -3.62
CA SER A 118 -22.14 -0.42 -4.47
C SER A 118 -23.04 0.71 -4.96
N THR A 119 -24.32 0.41 -5.21
CA THR A 119 -25.35 1.35 -5.66
C THR A 119 -26.00 2.14 -4.52
N LEU A 120 -25.73 1.76 -3.26
CA LEU A 120 -26.30 2.43 -2.09
C LEU A 120 -25.68 3.83 -1.89
N PRO A 121 -26.47 4.91 -1.75
CA PRO A 121 -25.93 6.27 -1.58
C PRO A 121 -24.95 6.41 -0.42
N GLY A 122 -23.95 7.28 -0.57
CA GLY A 122 -22.85 7.44 0.39
C GLY A 122 -23.34 7.70 1.83
N ALA A 123 -24.35 8.53 1.99
CA ALA A 123 -25.03 8.81 3.26
C ALA A 123 -25.63 7.56 3.96
N ARG A 124 -26.07 6.55 3.20
CA ARG A 124 -26.60 5.30 3.74
C ARG A 124 -25.49 4.32 4.13
N ARG A 125 -24.40 4.25 3.35
CA ARG A 125 -23.19 3.52 3.74
C ARG A 125 -22.60 4.09 5.04
N ALA A 126 -22.54 5.42 5.15
CA ALA A 126 -22.12 6.14 6.36
C ALA A 126 -22.98 5.80 7.61
N GLN A 127 -24.31 5.73 7.46
CA GLN A 127 -25.21 5.30 8.53
C GLN A 127 -24.91 3.86 8.99
N HIS A 128 -24.56 2.95 8.08
CA HIS A 128 -24.22 1.58 8.43
C HIS A 128 -22.87 1.49 9.17
N LEU A 129 -21.81 2.15 8.67
CA LEU A 129 -20.50 2.20 9.34
C LEU A 129 -20.59 2.81 10.74
N THR A 130 -21.41 3.86 10.91
CA THR A 130 -21.68 4.47 12.22
C THR A 130 -22.37 3.51 13.19
N ARG A 131 -23.25 2.62 12.71
CA ARG A 131 -23.87 1.57 13.54
C ARG A 131 -22.87 0.50 13.94
N LEU A 132 -21.98 0.10 13.02
CA LEU A 132 -20.91 -0.86 13.33
C LEU A 132 -19.97 -0.32 14.41
N ALA A 133 -19.62 0.97 14.37
CA ALA A 133 -18.80 1.60 15.41
C ALA A 133 -19.48 1.49 16.80
N LYS A 134 -20.79 1.74 16.87
CA LYS A 134 -21.59 1.57 18.10
C LYS A 134 -21.68 0.11 18.55
N MET A 135 -21.72 -0.86 17.63
CA MET A 135 -21.70 -2.28 17.98
C MET A 135 -20.36 -2.71 18.59
N ILE A 136 -19.25 -2.29 17.98
CA ILE A 136 -17.90 -2.48 18.56
C ILE A 136 -17.83 -1.81 19.93
N GLN A 137 -18.36 -0.60 20.09
CA GLN A 137 -18.40 0.09 21.39
C GLN A 137 -19.25 -0.66 22.45
N LYS A 138 -20.38 -1.28 22.07
CA LYS A 138 -21.19 -2.11 22.98
C LYS A 138 -20.44 -3.38 23.42
N HIS A 139 -19.68 -4.01 22.53
CA HIS A 139 -18.99 -5.30 22.77
C HIS A 139 -17.47 -5.16 23.04
N GLN A 140 -16.97 -3.94 23.23
CA GLN A 140 -15.53 -3.63 23.32
C GLN A 140 -14.78 -4.46 24.37
N ARG A 141 -15.41 -4.72 25.54
CA ARG A 141 -14.78 -5.51 26.62
C ARG A 141 -14.53 -6.96 26.21
N LEU A 142 -15.43 -7.56 25.43
CA LEU A 142 -15.22 -8.89 24.86
C LEU A 142 -14.11 -8.84 23.82
N LEU A 143 -14.11 -7.85 22.93
CA LEU A 143 -13.14 -7.75 21.84
C LEU A 143 -11.69 -7.60 22.34
N TRP A 144 -11.41 -6.66 23.26
CA TRP A 144 -10.03 -6.47 23.73
C TRP A 144 -9.54 -7.61 24.64
N THR A 145 -10.42 -8.27 25.39
CA THR A 145 -10.02 -9.41 26.23
C THR A 145 -9.80 -10.67 25.39
N LEU A 146 -10.60 -10.91 24.35
CA LEU A 146 -10.40 -12.02 23.40
C LEU A 146 -9.11 -11.85 22.58
N GLU A 147 -8.87 -10.66 22.04
CA GLU A 147 -7.64 -10.34 21.29
C GLU A 147 -6.40 -10.52 22.18
N SER A 148 -6.39 -9.95 23.40
CA SER A 148 -5.26 -10.08 24.33
C SER A 148 -5.03 -11.52 24.81
N LEU A 149 -6.09 -12.27 25.08
CA LEU A 149 -6.01 -13.69 25.48
C LEU A 149 -5.38 -14.57 24.39
N VAL A 150 -5.72 -14.34 23.12
CA VAL A 150 -5.28 -15.20 22.00
C VAL A 150 -3.93 -14.76 21.43
N THR A 151 -3.71 -13.44 21.30
CA THR A 151 -2.43 -12.92 20.78
C THR A 151 -1.32 -12.89 21.83
N GLY A 152 -1.68 -12.90 23.13
CA GLY A 152 -0.78 -12.75 24.26
C GLY A 152 -0.34 -11.29 24.53
N ARG A 153 -0.74 -10.33 23.68
CA ARG A 153 -0.41 -8.90 23.77
C ARG A 153 -0.95 -8.25 25.04
N ALA A 154 -0.25 -7.24 25.55
CA ALA A 154 -0.69 -6.42 26.68
C ALA A 154 -2.09 -5.79 26.45
N VAL A 155 -3.05 -6.11 27.33
CA VAL A 155 -4.47 -5.74 27.21
C VAL A 155 -4.68 -4.22 27.20
N ARG A 156 -3.78 -3.47 27.85
CA ARG A 156 -3.82 -2.00 27.88
C ARG A 156 -3.74 -1.41 26.46
N GLU A 157 -2.92 -1.97 25.59
CA GLU A 157 -2.72 -1.44 24.23
C GLU A 157 -3.97 -1.73 23.38
N VAL A 158 -4.53 -2.93 23.52
CA VAL A 158 -5.75 -3.31 22.81
C VAL A 158 -6.96 -2.49 23.29
N ARG A 159 -7.09 -2.29 24.61
CA ARG A 159 -8.18 -1.54 25.26
C ARG A 159 -8.08 -0.04 25.02
N ASP A 160 -6.92 0.55 25.21
CA ASP A 160 -6.73 2.01 25.26
C ASP A 160 -6.29 2.60 23.92
N ARG A 161 -5.84 1.77 22.95
CA ARG A 161 -5.44 2.20 21.60
C ARG A 161 -6.23 1.49 20.51
N ASP A 162 -6.14 0.17 20.39
CA ASP A 162 -6.62 -0.52 19.17
C ASP A 162 -8.14 -0.45 19.01
N VAL A 163 -8.92 -0.70 20.08
CA VAL A 163 -10.38 -0.63 20.02
C VAL A 163 -10.90 0.81 19.80
N PRO A 164 -10.43 1.84 20.53
CA PRO A 164 -10.76 3.24 20.22
C PRO A 164 -10.44 3.64 18.78
N LEU A 165 -9.24 3.29 18.28
CA LEU A 165 -8.82 3.63 16.92
C LEU A 165 -9.65 2.90 15.86
N ALA A 166 -10.08 1.65 16.09
CA ALA A 166 -11.01 0.95 15.22
C ALA A 166 -12.41 1.62 15.17
N GLN A 167 -12.87 2.20 16.28
CA GLN A 167 -14.10 3.00 16.32
C GLN A 167 -13.93 4.32 15.56
N GLN A 168 -12.81 5.03 15.76
CA GLN A 168 -12.47 6.25 15.01
C GLN A 168 -12.35 5.98 13.51
N LEU A 169 -11.72 4.86 13.09
CA LEU A 169 -11.62 4.46 11.69
C LEU A 169 -12.99 4.33 11.03
N LEU A 170 -13.96 3.68 11.70
CA LEU A 170 -15.33 3.56 11.18
C LEU A 170 -16.04 4.91 11.09
N GLN A 171 -15.87 5.76 12.09
CA GLN A 171 -16.50 7.10 12.12
C GLN A 171 -15.92 8.02 11.04
N TYR A 172 -14.59 8.07 10.91
CA TYR A 172 -13.92 8.83 9.86
C TYR A 172 -14.36 8.37 8.46
N HIS A 173 -14.33 7.06 8.19
CA HIS A 173 -14.73 6.52 6.89
C HIS A 173 -16.25 6.64 6.64
N ALA A 174 -17.08 6.70 7.69
CA ALA A 174 -18.49 7.08 7.55
C ALA A 174 -18.64 8.54 7.09
N VAL A 175 -17.87 9.47 7.67
CA VAL A 175 -17.85 10.88 7.20
C VAL A 175 -17.39 10.93 5.75
N GLN A 176 -16.28 10.26 5.38
CA GLN A 176 -15.80 10.23 3.99
C GLN A 176 -16.86 9.67 3.03
N ALA A 177 -17.53 8.57 3.38
CA ALA A 177 -18.62 8.01 2.58
C ALA A 177 -19.78 8.99 2.38
N HIS A 178 -20.05 9.87 3.35
CA HIS A 178 -21.11 10.86 3.25
C HIS A 178 -20.71 12.12 2.48
N THR A 179 -19.46 12.59 2.61
CA THR A 179 -19.04 13.92 2.14
C THR A 179 -18.26 13.92 0.82
N GLN A 180 -17.66 12.79 0.42
CA GLN A 180 -16.78 12.72 -0.75
C GLN A 180 -17.52 12.38 -2.06
N GLU A 181 -18.86 12.33 -2.07
CA GLU A 181 -19.64 11.90 -3.24
C GLU A 181 -19.40 12.81 -4.47
N GLU A 182 -19.27 14.12 -4.28
CA GLU A 182 -18.89 15.07 -5.35
C GLU A 182 -17.41 14.99 -5.73
N ALA A 183 -16.51 14.87 -4.76
CA ALA A 183 -15.06 14.83 -4.99
C ALA A 183 -14.58 13.53 -5.65
N LEU A 184 -15.38 12.46 -5.52
CA LEU A 184 -15.19 11.16 -6.17
C LEU A 184 -16.05 11.01 -7.42
N ALA A 185 -16.65 12.08 -7.94
CA ALA A 185 -17.30 12.05 -9.25
C ALA A 185 -16.30 11.62 -10.34
N GLY A 186 -16.69 10.64 -11.16
CA GLY A 186 -15.77 10.01 -12.12
C GLY A 186 -14.90 8.89 -11.53
N TRP A 187 -15.18 8.44 -10.31
CA TRP A 187 -14.65 7.20 -9.73
C TRP A 187 -15.78 6.21 -9.41
N GLU A 188 -15.48 4.92 -9.48
CA GLU A 188 -16.38 3.83 -9.10
C GLU A 188 -15.66 2.81 -8.18
N PRO A 189 -16.38 2.11 -7.27
CA PRO A 189 -15.79 1.07 -6.45
C PRO A 189 -15.21 -0.06 -7.31
N MET A 190 -14.05 -0.59 -6.91
CA MET A 190 -13.38 -1.65 -7.66
C MET A 190 -14.18 -2.95 -7.73
N GLY A 191 -14.94 -3.31 -6.68
CA GLY A 191 -15.79 -4.50 -6.62
C GLY A 191 -15.56 -5.35 -5.38
N VAL A 192 -15.37 -6.66 -5.55
CA VAL A 192 -15.01 -7.57 -4.45
C VAL A 192 -13.50 -7.50 -4.19
N ILE A 193 -13.14 -7.33 -2.92
CA ILE A 193 -11.77 -7.22 -2.43
C ILE A 193 -11.41 -8.44 -1.59
N GLY A 194 -10.35 -9.17 -1.99
CA GLY A 194 -9.71 -10.17 -1.14
C GLY A 194 -8.71 -9.52 -0.20
N LEU A 195 -8.81 -9.79 1.11
CA LEU A 195 -7.83 -9.37 2.11
C LEU A 195 -7.15 -10.62 2.69
N ILE A 196 -5.83 -10.71 2.56
CA ILE A 196 -5.01 -11.80 3.11
C ILE A 196 -4.13 -11.21 4.21
N VAL A 197 -4.15 -11.82 5.40
CA VAL A 197 -3.46 -11.32 6.58
C VAL A 197 -2.61 -12.40 7.28
N PRO A 198 -1.46 -12.04 7.89
CA PRO A 198 -0.53 -12.98 8.51
C PRO A 198 -0.95 -13.37 9.95
N PRO A 199 -0.36 -14.43 10.54
CA PRO A 199 -0.64 -14.85 11.93
C PRO A 199 -0.44 -13.78 13.01
N THR A 200 0.42 -12.79 12.78
CA THR A 200 0.76 -11.72 13.72
C THR A 200 -0.13 -10.47 13.61
N PHE A 201 -1.14 -10.50 12.74
CA PHE A 201 -1.96 -9.34 12.41
C PHE A 201 -3.10 -9.15 13.41
N SER A 202 -3.27 -7.92 13.91
CA SER A 202 -4.38 -7.58 14.80
C SER A 202 -5.66 -7.26 14.02
N PHE A 203 -6.80 -7.34 14.69
CA PHE A 203 -8.08 -6.94 14.09
C PHE A 203 -8.08 -5.45 13.64
N LEU A 204 -7.32 -4.59 14.32
CA LEU A 204 -7.16 -3.17 13.94
C LEU A 204 -6.54 -3.03 12.54
N GLU A 205 -5.49 -3.79 12.26
CA GLU A 205 -4.76 -3.70 10.98
C GLU A 205 -5.62 -4.19 9.80
N MET A 206 -6.60 -5.07 10.06
CA MET A 206 -7.68 -5.39 9.11
C MET A 206 -8.63 -4.21 8.90
N MET A 207 -9.05 -3.52 9.98
CA MET A 207 -9.99 -2.39 9.92
C MET A 207 -9.46 -1.25 9.05
N TRP A 208 -8.15 -1.00 9.03
CA TRP A 208 -7.51 -0.05 8.11
C TRP A 208 -7.78 -0.31 6.61
N ARG A 209 -8.10 -1.57 6.22
CA ARG A 209 -8.53 -1.93 4.86
C ARG A 209 -10.04 -2.06 4.72
N ILE A 210 -10.71 -2.64 5.71
CA ILE A 210 -12.16 -2.89 5.67
C ILE A 210 -12.94 -1.57 5.65
N CYS A 211 -12.59 -0.59 6.50
CA CYS A 211 -13.30 0.68 6.60
C CYS A 211 -13.33 1.48 5.28
N PRO A 212 -12.21 1.77 4.60
CA PRO A 212 -12.24 2.48 3.32
C PRO A 212 -12.93 1.68 2.21
N ALA A 213 -12.69 0.37 2.12
CA ALA A 213 -13.32 -0.48 1.09
C ALA A 213 -14.87 -0.45 1.21
N LEU A 214 -15.41 -0.63 2.42
CA LEU A 214 -16.85 -0.54 2.66
C LEU A 214 -17.39 0.89 2.41
N ALA A 215 -16.64 1.93 2.79
CA ALA A 215 -17.04 3.32 2.61
C ALA A 215 -17.23 3.73 1.14
N VAL A 216 -16.36 3.25 0.24
CA VAL A 216 -16.49 3.52 -1.21
C VAL A 216 -17.50 2.61 -1.92
N GLY A 217 -18.03 1.58 -1.25
CA GLY A 217 -19.03 0.67 -1.82
C GLY A 217 -18.48 -0.67 -2.35
N CYS A 218 -17.24 -1.03 -2.00
CA CYS A 218 -16.71 -2.38 -2.25
C CYS A 218 -17.23 -3.38 -1.19
N THR A 219 -17.16 -4.68 -1.48
CA THR A 219 -17.38 -5.77 -0.52
C THR A 219 -16.08 -6.52 -0.26
N VAL A 220 -15.94 -7.13 0.93
CA VAL A 220 -14.66 -7.66 1.41
C VAL A 220 -14.78 -9.14 1.82
N VAL A 221 -13.83 -9.94 1.35
CA VAL A 221 -13.59 -11.32 1.82
C VAL A 221 -12.23 -11.38 2.48
N VAL A 222 -12.18 -11.68 3.78
CA VAL A 222 -10.94 -11.77 4.55
C VAL A 222 -10.55 -13.24 4.75
N LEU A 223 -9.35 -13.59 4.32
CA LEU A 223 -8.66 -14.82 4.72
C LEU A 223 -7.85 -14.53 5.98
N VAL A 224 -8.41 -14.93 7.12
CA VAL A 224 -7.76 -14.79 8.43
C VAL A 224 -6.99 -16.07 8.78
N PRO A 225 -5.90 -15.99 9.56
CA PRO A 225 -5.13 -17.16 9.96
C PRO A 225 -6.01 -18.14 10.74
N PRO A 226 -5.74 -19.46 10.68
CA PRO A 226 -6.36 -20.41 11.59
C PRO A 226 -6.07 -19.98 13.04
N ALA A 227 -6.96 -20.33 13.97
CA ALA A 227 -6.87 -19.93 15.38
C ALA A 227 -6.98 -18.40 15.65
N SER A 228 -7.56 -17.60 14.75
CA SER A 228 -7.82 -16.15 14.98
C SER A 228 -9.31 -15.85 15.21
N PRO A 229 -9.83 -15.92 16.46
CA PRO A 229 -11.26 -15.79 16.75
C PRO A 229 -11.76 -14.34 16.85
N ALA A 230 -10.91 -13.38 17.22
CA ALA A 230 -11.31 -11.96 17.35
C ALA A 230 -11.76 -11.32 16.02
N PRO A 231 -11.12 -11.61 14.86
CA PRO A 231 -11.69 -11.29 13.55
C PRO A 231 -13.08 -11.90 13.30
N LEU A 232 -13.28 -13.18 13.64
CA LEU A 232 -14.58 -13.85 13.45
C LEU A 232 -15.67 -13.24 14.32
N LEU A 233 -15.35 -12.81 15.56
CA LEU A 233 -16.23 -12.00 16.39
C LEU A 233 -16.58 -10.68 15.70
N LEU A 234 -15.61 -9.92 15.18
CA LEU A 234 -15.87 -8.68 14.43
C LEU A 234 -16.82 -8.90 13.23
N ALA A 235 -16.67 -10.01 12.52
CA ALA A 235 -17.58 -10.41 11.45
C ALA A 235 -19.01 -10.67 11.97
N GLN A 236 -19.14 -11.38 13.10
CA GLN A 236 -20.42 -11.58 13.80
C GLN A 236 -21.08 -10.25 14.15
N LEU A 237 -20.36 -9.32 14.81
CA LEU A 237 -20.90 -8.01 15.20
C LEU A 237 -21.36 -7.18 13.99
N ALA A 238 -20.73 -7.36 12.83
CA ALA A 238 -21.15 -6.72 11.58
C ALA A 238 -22.42 -7.35 10.99
N GLY A 239 -22.53 -8.68 10.99
CA GLY A 239 -23.72 -9.37 10.49
C GLY A 239 -24.96 -9.24 11.39
N GLU A 240 -24.79 -9.05 12.71
CA GLU A 240 -25.86 -8.73 13.65
C GLU A 240 -26.61 -7.43 13.32
N LEU A 241 -26.03 -6.53 12.51
CA LEU A 241 -26.72 -5.35 11.99
C LEU A 241 -27.80 -5.69 10.94
N GLY A 242 -27.83 -6.92 10.42
CA GLY A 242 -28.87 -7.54 9.59
C GLY A 242 -29.16 -6.89 8.21
N SER A 243 -28.63 -5.70 7.94
CA SER A 243 -29.07 -4.84 6.84
C SER A 243 -28.47 -5.22 5.49
N PHE A 244 -27.23 -5.71 5.48
CA PHE A 244 -26.46 -6.05 4.28
C PHE A 244 -25.57 -7.28 4.55
N PRO A 245 -26.16 -8.48 4.66
CA PRO A 245 -25.38 -9.70 4.82
C PRO A 245 -24.45 -9.88 3.61
N GLY A 246 -23.21 -10.30 3.86
CA GLY A 246 -22.21 -10.55 2.81
C GLY A 246 -21.34 -9.37 2.38
N ILE A 247 -21.50 -8.14 2.92
CA ILE A 247 -20.55 -7.04 2.64
C ILE A 247 -19.16 -7.28 3.25
N LEU A 248 -19.13 -8.04 4.36
CA LEU A 248 -17.93 -8.51 5.03
C LEU A 248 -18.08 -10.01 5.28
N ASN A 249 -17.17 -10.81 4.72
CA ASN A 249 -17.09 -12.26 4.94
C ASN A 249 -15.70 -12.58 5.47
N MET A 250 -15.61 -13.52 6.41
CA MET A 250 -14.34 -13.97 6.98
C MET A 250 -14.25 -15.49 6.95
N ILE A 251 -13.16 -15.98 6.38
CA ILE A 251 -12.81 -17.40 6.27
C ILE A 251 -11.49 -17.65 7.02
N SER A 252 -11.49 -18.68 7.86
CA SER A 252 -10.32 -19.08 8.65
C SER A 252 -9.52 -20.10 7.86
N GLY A 253 -8.29 -19.79 7.46
CA GLY A 253 -7.51 -20.67 6.58
C GLY A 253 -6.05 -20.23 6.41
N PRO A 254 -5.17 -21.12 5.95
CA PRO A 254 -3.76 -20.83 5.75
C PRO A 254 -3.56 -19.82 4.61
N THR A 255 -2.48 -19.03 4.69
CA THR A 255 -2.08 -18.06 3.64
C THR A 255 -1.89 -18.71 2.26
N SER A 256 -1.68 -20.03 2.19
CA SER A 256 -1.66 -20.81 0.94
C SER A 256 -2.99 -20.83 0.16
N LEU A 257 -4.12 -20.46 0.79
CA LEU A 257 -5.38 -20.18 0.08
C LEU A 257 -5.43 -18.79 -0.55
N GLY A 258 -4.43 -17.93 -0.29
CA GLY A 258 -4.33 -16.59 -0.87
C GLY A 258 -4.44 -16.57 -2.39
N PRO A 259 -3.68 -17.40 -3.13
CA PRO A 259 -3.85 -17.56 -4.57
C PRO A 259 -5.24 -18.08 -4.98
N VAL A 260 -5.85 -18.97 -4.18
CA VAL A 260 -7.20 -19.50 -4.46
C VAL A 260 -8.26 -18.41 -4.33
N LEU A 261 -8.15 -17.53 -3.33
CA LEU A 261 -8.99 -16.34 -3.17
C LEU A 261 -8.77 -15.34 -4.31
N ALA A 262 -7.51 -15.11 -4.68
CA ALA A 262 -7.14 -14.20 -5.75
C ALA A 262 -7.70 -14.62 -7.11
N SER A 263 -7.68 -15.91 -7.43
CA SER A 263 -8.20 -16.46 -8.69
C SER A 263 -9.72 -16.65 -8.73
N GLN A 264 -10.47 -16.28 -7.68
CA GLN A 264 -11.94 -16.41 -7.72
C GLN A 264 -12.58 -15.42 -8.70
N PRO A 265 -13.55 -15.87 -9.54
CA PRO A 265 -14.31 -14.97 -10.41
C PRO A 265 -14.96 -13.83 -9.62
N GLY A 266 -14.72 -12.59 -10.06
CA GLY A 266 -15.29 -11.38 -9.44
C GLY A 266 -14.41 -10.69 -8.41
N VAL A 267 -13.32 -11.31 -7.93
CA VAL A 267 -12.30 -10.62 -7.12
C VAL A 267 -11.49 -9.68 -8.01
N GLN A 268 -11.59 -8.37 -7.75
CA GLN A 268 -10.99 -7.32 -8.58
C GLN A 268 -9.68 -6.79 -7.99
N LYS A 269 -9.46 -7.00 -6.68
CA LYS A 269 -8.26 -6.60 -5.95
C LYS A 269 -7.94 -7.60 -4.85
N VAL A 270 -6.65 -7.83 -4.63
CA VAL A 270 -6.11 -8.49 -3.45
C VAL A 270 -5.22 -7.51 -2.68
N ALA A 271 -5.57 -7.27 -1.42
CA ALA A 271 -4.71 -6.61 -0.46
C ALA A 271 -4.02 -7.70 0.38
N PHE A 272 -2.70 -7.83 0.24
CA PHE A 272 -1.89 -8.78 1.00
C PHE A 272 -1.02 -8.06 2.02
N CYS A 273 -0.99 -8.60 3.24
CA CYS A 273 -0.12 -8.18 4.32
C CYS A 273 0.74 -9.38 4.74
N GLY A 274 2.02 -9.18 5.05
CA GLY A 274 2.88 -10.28 5.49
C GLY A 274 4.37 -10.06 5.25
N ALA A 275 5.12 -11.15 5.18
CA ALA A 275 6.56 -11.13 4.95
C ALA A 275 6.90 -10.78 3.48
N VAL A 276 8.05 -10.14 3.28
CA VAL A 276 8.54 -9.71 1.95
C VAL A 276 8.58 -10.88 0.95
N GLU A 277 9.12 -12.03 1.34
CA GLU A 277 9.22 -13.22 0.47
C GLU A 277 7.87 -13.84 0.09
N GLU A 278 6.90 -13.80 1.00
CA GLU A 278 5.52 -14.23 0.71
C GLU A 278 4.88 -13.27 -0.31
N GLY A 279 5.08 -11.96 -0.14
CA GLY A 279 4.66 -10.93 -1.09
C GLY A 279 5.31 -11.07 -2.48
N ARG A 280 6.62 -11.36 -2.54
CA ARG A 280 7.35 -11.69 -3.78
C ARG A 280 6.79 -12.93 -4.46
N THR A 281 6.53 -13.98 -3.69
CA THR A 281 5.94 -15.23 -4.19
C THR A 281 4.54 -15.00 -4.73
N LEU A 282 3.68 -14.30 -3.98
CA LEU A 282 2.32 -13.96 -4.40
C LEU A 282 2.31 -13.09 -5.66
N ARG A 283 3.21 -12.10 -5.77
CA ARG A 283 3.35 -11.27 -6.98
C ARG A 283 3.68 -12.11 -8.23
N ARG A 284 4.54 -13.14 -8.10
CA ARG A 284 4.83 -14.08 -9.21
C ARG A 284 3.63 -14.96 -9.55
N THR A 285 2.94 -15.49 -8.55
CA THR A 285 1.78 -16.39 -8.75
C THR A 285 0.57 -15.68 -9.37
N LEU A 286 0.35 -14.41 -9.04
CA LEU A 286 -0.81 -13.63 -9.51
C LEU A 286 -0.56 -12.83 -10.80
N ALA A 287 0.64 -12.93 -11.38
CA ALA A 287 0.97 -12.26 -12.64
C ALA A 287 0.05 -12.69 -13.79
N GLY A 288 -0.52 -11.73 -14.52
CA GLY A 288 -1.46 -11.94 -15.62
C GLY A 288 -2.91 -12.22 -15.21
N GLN A 289 -3.23 -12.40 -13.91
CA GLN A 289 -4.56 -12.80 -13.47
C GLN A 289 -5.65 -11.70 -13.55
N GLY A 290 -5.31 -10.47 -13.91
CA GLY A 290 -6.29 -9.39 -14.13
C GLY A 290 -6.78 -8.64 -12.88
N LEU A 291 -6.48 -9.13 -11.67
CA LEU A 291 -6.73 -8.41 -10.40
C LEU A 291 -5.67 -7.34 -10.10
N GLU A 292 -5.95 -6.35 -9.26
CA GLU A 292 -4.88 -5.52 -8.67
C GLU A 292 -4.29 -6.17 -7.42
N LEU A 293 -2.97 -6.19 -7.29
CA LEU A 293 -2.28 -6.67 -6.10
C LEU A 293 -1.60 -5.52 -5.36
N SER A 294 -2.08 -5.29 -4.14
CA SER A 294 -1.60 -4.27 -3.21
C SER A 294 -0.89 -4.95 -2.04
N LEU A 295 0.31 -4.47 -1.72
CA LEU A 295 1.24 -5.10 -0.80
C LEU A 295 1.56 -4.16 0.36
N ALA A 296 1.47 -4.67 1.59
CA ALA A 296 2.00 -4.05 2.81
C ALA A 296 2.94 -5.09 3.47
N LEU A 297 4.25 -4.84 3.43
CA LEU A 297 5.25 -5.88 3.67
C LEU A 297 6.29 -5.46 4.70
N GLY A 298 6.63 -6.41 5.58
CA GLY A 298 7.53 -6.16 6.70
C GLY A 298 6.99 -5.16 7.72
N ALA A 299 7.73 -5.00 8.80
CA ALA A 299 7.38 -4.17 9.95
C ALA A 299 8.59 -3.35 10.47
N GLU A 300 9.61 -3.14 9.62
CA GLU A 300 10.80 -2.38 10.00
C GLU A 300 10.45 -0.93 10.35
N SER A 301 10.83 -0.54 11.56
CA SER A 301 10.76 0.82 12.07
C SER A 301 12.16 1.36 12.34
N LEU A 302 12.35 2.66 12.12
CA LEU A 302 13.61 3.37 12.33
C LEU A 302 13.43 4.51 13.34
N LEU A 303 14.39 4.74 14.22
CA LEU A 303 14.48 5.92 15.07
C LEU A 303 15.86 6.57 14.91
N LEU A 304 15.87 7.86 14.63
CA LEU A 304 17.06 8.69 14.42
C LEU A 304 17.17 9.73 15.54
N LEU A 305 18.20 9.63 16.37
CA LEU A 305 18.43 10.48 17.53
C LEU A 305 19.67 11.37 17.28
N THR A 306 19.45 12.68 17.19
CA THR A 306 20.52 13.68 16.98
C THR A 306 21.10 14.20 18.29
N GLU A 307 22.27 14.84 18.25
CA GLU A 307 22.90 15.53 19.39
C GLU A 307 21.99 16.55 20.10
N ALA A 308 20.97 17.04 19.42
CA ALA A 308 20.04 18.05 19.89
C ALA A 308 18.67 17.47 20.26
N ALA A 309 18.53 16.15 20.38
CA ALA A 309 17.32 15.50 20.86
C ALA A 309 17.14 15.67 22.37
N ASP A 310 15.89 15.77 22.85
CA ASP A 310 15.58 15.35 24.21
C ASP A 310 15.74 13.82 24.32
N VAL A 311 16.81 13.40 24.99
CA VAL A 311 17.16 11.98 25.16
C VAL A 311 16.14 11.24 26.01
N ASP A 312 15.51 11.87 27.01
CA ASP A 312 14.51 11.20 27.86
C ASP A 312 13.24 10.89 27.05
N SER A 313 12.71 11.89 26.34
CA SER A 313 11.55 11.69 25.46
C SER A 313 11.85 10.70 24.33
N ALA A 314 13.06 10.72 23.76
CA ALA A 314 13.47 9.78 22.72
C ALA A 314 13.61 8.34 23.25
N VAL A 315 14.06 8.15 24.50
CA VAL A 315 14.12 6.82 25.16
C VAL A 315 12.71 6.26 25.40
N GLU A 316 11.75 7.06 25.86
CA GLU A 316 10.34 6.61 25.91
C GLU A 316 9.79 6.34 24.49
N GLY A 317 10.22 7.10 23.49
CA GLY A 317 9.94 6.83 22.08
C GLY A 317 10.42 5.47 21.59
N VAL A 318 11.62 5.02 22.00
CA VAL A 318 12.14 3.66 21.72
C VAL A 318 11.27 2.60 22.42
N VAL A 319 10.85 2.84 23.66
CA VAL A 319 9.98 1.92 24.40
C VAL A 319 8.63 1.75 23.71
N ASP A 320 7.98 2.86 23.35
CA ASP A 320 6.69 2.88 22.63
C ASP A 320 6.78 2.31 21.20
N ALA A 321 7.99 2.28 20.61
CA ALA A 321 8.24 1.74 19.29
C ALA A 321 8.37 0.20 19.25
N THR A 322 8.74 -0.46 20.36
CA THR A 322 9.03 -1.92 20.36
C THR A 322 8.39 -2.67 21.52
N TRP A 323 8.50 -2.15 22.74
CA TRP A 323 8.13 -2.89 23.96
C TRP A 323 6.73 -2.59 24.47
N SER A 324 6.07 -1.52 23.99
CA SER A 324 4.64 -1.28 24.25
C SER A 324 3.70 -2.14 23.38
N ASP A 325 4.12 -3.31 22.90
CA ASP A 325 3.29 -4.29 22.18
C ASP A 325 2.49 -3.81 20.95
N ARG A 326 2.87 -2.65 20.36
CA ARG A 326 2.23 -2.02 19.18
C ARG A 326 2.84 -2.45 17.85
N SER A 327 4.16 -2.58 17.78
CA SER A 327 4.87 -2.94 16.55
C SER A 327 4.67 -4.42 16.22
N GLN A 328 4.73 -4.76 14.93
CA GLN A 328 4.81 -6.17 14.50
C GLN A 328 6.26 -6.67 14.41
N GLY A 329 7.25 -5.77 14.35
CA GLY A 329 8.69 -6.04 14.35
C GLY A 329 9.44 -5.30 15.45
N GLY A 330 10.77 -5.37 15.41
CA GLY A 330 11.68 -4.61 16.26
C GLY A 330 12.03 -3.23 15.68
N LEU A 331 12.98 -2.54 16.31
CA LEU A 331 13.40 -1.19 15.93
C LEU A 331 14.89 -1.13 15.55
N ARG A 332 15.20 -0.36 14.49
CA ARG A 332 16.54 0.15 14.23
C ARG A 332 16.71 1.51 14.87
N LEU A 333 17.75 1.66 15.68
CA LEU A 333 18.05 2.87 16.45
C LEU A 333 19.39 3.45 15.98
N LEU A 334 19.34 4.58 15.30
CA LEU A 334 20.51 5.34 14.86
C LEU A 334 20.72 6.51 15.82
N ILE A 335 21.86 6.56 16.50
CA ILE A 335 22.18 7.56 17.52
C ILE A 335 23.43 8.34 17.10
N GLN A 336 23.44 9.66 17.25
CA GLN A 336 24.63 10.46 16.95
C GLN A 336 25.74 10.18 17.98
N GLU A 337 26.98 9.95 17.55
CA GLU A 337 28.12 9.53 18.39
C GLU A 337 28.25 10.35 19.70
N SER A 338 27.99 11.66 19.65
CA SER A 338 28.11 12.58 20.80
C SER A 338 27.12 12.36 21.95
N VAL A 339 26.03 11.63 21.71
CA VAL A 339 24.99 11.31 22.72
C VAL A 339 24.79 9.79 22.87
N TRP A 340 25.73 8.98 22.36
CA TRP A 340 25.68 7.52 22.41
C TRP A 340 25.64 6.99 23.85
N ASP A 341 26.68 7.27 24.65
CA ASP A 341 26.83 6.71 26.00
C ASP A 341 25.67 7.11 26.94
N GLU A 342 25.22 8.37 26.83
CA GLU A 342 24.09 8.91 27.59
C GLU A 342 22.78 8.21 27.21
N THR A 343 22.51 8.08 25.91
CA THR A 343 21.32 7.39 25.40
C THR A 343 21.31 5.93 25.83
N MET A 344 22.42 5.22 25.64
CA MET A 344 22.53 3.80 25.99
C MET A 344 22.34 3.57 27.50
N THR A 345 22.93 4.42 28.35
CA THR A 345 22.76 4.36 29.81
C THR A 345 21.30 4.55 30.23
N ARG A 346 20.64 5.61 29.72
CA ARG A 346 19.23 5.92 30.03
C ARG A 346 18.29 4.85 29.49
N LEU A 347 18.54 4.34 28.28
CA LEU A 347 17.75 3.28 27.65
C LEU A 347 17.84 1.97 28.44
N GLN A 348 19.03 1.51 28.82
CA GLN A 348 19.21 0.29 29.63
C GLN A 348 18.52 0.41 30.99
N ALA A 349 18.66 1.57 31.67
CA ALA A 349 17.97 1.84 32.93
C ALA A 349 16.43 1.86 32.78
N ARG A 350 15.91 2.34 31.64
CA ARG A 350 14.47 2.35 31.34
C ARG A 350 13.94 0.97 30.97
N MET A 351 14.71 0.17 30.24
CA MET A 351 14.39 -1.24 29.93
C MET A 351 14.24 -2.06 31.20
N GLY A 352 15.10 -1.87 32.20
CA GLY A 352 15.03 -2.54 33.50
C GLY A 352 13.76 -2.25 34.34
N ARG A 353 12.91 -1.30 33.90
CA ARG A 353 11.62 -0.98 34.53
C ARG A 353 10.41 -1.58 33.80
N LEU A 354 10.61 -2.26 32.67
CA LEU A 354 9.51 -2.86 31.89
C LEU A 354 8.99 -4.13 32.58
N ARG A 355 7.68 -4.19 32.81
CA ARG A 355 7.01 -5.37 33.36
C ARG A 355 6.63 -6.31 32.23
N VAL A 356 7.32 -7.44 32.15
CA VAL A 356 7.00 -8.54 31.23
C VAL A 356 6.06 -9.51 31.95
N GLY A 357 4.98 -9.93 31.31
CA GLY A 357 4.03 -10.84 31.96
C GLY A 357 2.78 -11.17 31.14
N ARG A 358 1.76 -11.73 31.79
CA ARG A 358 0.53 -12.16 31.12
C ARG A 358 -0.22 -10.96 30.57
N GLY A 359 -0.50 -10.95 29.26
CA GLY A 359 -1.14 -9.82 28.57
C GLY A 359 -2.44 -9.32 29.19
N LEU A 360 -3.24 -10.20 29.81
CA LEU A 360 -4.49 -9.84 30.49
C LEU A 360 -4.31 -9.02 31.79
N ASP A 361 -3.09 -8.92 32.34
CA ASP A 361 -2.79 -8.02 33.46
C ASP A 361 -2.62 -6.59 32.93
N GLY A 362 -3.47 -5.67 33.41
CA GLY A 362 -3.42 -4.26 33.04
C GLY A 362 -2.14 -3.52 33.52
N ALA A 363 -1.35 -4.12 34.41
CA ALA A 363 -0.05 -3.62 34.83
C ALA A 363 1.10 -4.05 33.91
N VAL A 364 0.93 -5.00 33.00
CA VAL A 364 2.02 -5.48 32.12
C VAL A 364 2.34 -4.45 31.04
N ASP A 365 3.63 -4.27 30.78
CA ASP A 365 4.15 -3.43 29.70
C ASP A 365 4.29 -4.22 28.39
N MET A 366 4.75 -5.47 28.47
CA MET A 366 5.02 -6.34 27.33
C MET A 366 4.51 -7.77 27.56
N GLY A 367 3.69 -8.27 26.63
CA GLY A 367 3.10 -9.60 26.68
C GLY A 367 3.98 -10.71 26.10
N ALA A 368 3.35 -11.85 25.78
CA ALA A 368 3.97 -12.94 25.00
C ALA A 368 3.43 -12.92 23.57
N ARG A 369 4.21 -13.44 22.60
CA ARG A 369 3.80 -13.59 21.19
C ARG A 369 3.99 -15.02 20.66
N GLY A 370 3.91 -15.99 21.56
CA GLY A 370 4.10 -17.41 21.27
C GLY A 370 5.54 -17.81 20.94
N ALA A 371 5.77 -19.13 20.86
CA ALA A 371 7.10 -19.70 20.68
C ALA A 371 7.79 -19.25 19.38
N ALA A 372 7.05 -19.13 18.26
CA ALA A 372 7.65 -18.78 16.97
C ALA A 372 8.34 -17.39 16.97
N ALA A 373 7.76 -16.40 17.64
CA ALA A 373 8.37 -15.07 17.79
C ALA A 373 9.59 -15.11 18.71
N ARG A 374 9.48 -15.82 19.85
CA ARG A 374 10.56 -16.04 20.82
C ARG A 374 11.77 -16.72 20.16
N ASP A 375 11.54 -17.79 19.41
CA ASP A 375 12.58 -18.58 18.75
C ASP A 375 13.19 -17.85 17.54
N LEU A 376 12.47 -16.91 16.92
CA LEU A 376 13.03 -15.98 15.93
C LEU A 376 13.95 -14.96 16.59
N ALA A 377 13.53 -14.34 17.70
CA ALA A 377 14.34 -13.39 18.46
C ALA A 377 15.63 -14.05 18.99
N GLN A 378 15.53 -15.25 19.57
CA GLN A 378 16.69 -16.00 20.09
C GLN A 378 17.70 -16.35 18.99
N ARG A 379 17.25 -16.77 17.80
CA ARG A 379 18.14 -17.04 16.65
C ARG A 379 18.87 -15.78 16.21
N TYR A 380 18.16 -14.65 16.10
CA TYR A 380 18.75 -13.37 15.73
C TYR A 380 19.80 -12.90 16.75
N VAL A 381 19.53 -13.03 18.06
CA VAL A 381 20.48 -12.70 19.12
C VAL A 381 21.75 -13.54 19.01
N HIS A 382 21.62 -14.86 18.81
CA HIS A 382 22.77 -15.75 18.65
C HIS A 382 23.61 -15.42 17.41
N GLU A 383 22.94 -15.12 16.28
CA GLU A 383 23.62 -14.69 15.05
C GLU A 383 24.36 -13.37 15.26
N ALA A 384 23.74 -12.37 15.89
CA ALA A 384 24.35 -11.08 16.19
C ALA A 384 25.58 -11.22 17.11
N GLN A 385 25.50 -12.06 18.15
CA GLN A 385 26.65 -12.37 19.01
C GLN A 385 27.81 -13.01 18.23
N SER A 386 27.51 -13.93 17.29
CA SER A 386 28.54 -14.51 16.42
C SER A 386 29.22 -13.49 15.49
N GLN A 387 28.54 -12.37 15.22
CA GLN A 387 29.04 -11.24 14.42
C GLN A 387 29.76 -10.18 15.27
N GLY A 388 29.95 -10.42 16.57
CA GLY A 388 30.67 -9.53 17.50
C GLY A 388 29.80 -8.52 18.23
N ALA A 389 28.47 -8.61 18.13
CA ALA A 389 27.57 -7.65 18.78
C ALA A 389 27.56 -7.76 20.31
N GLN A 390 27.45 -6.62 20.98
CA GLN A 390 27.11 -6.56 22.40
C GLN A 390 25.59 -6.67 22.57
N VAL A 391 25.15 -7.52 23.51
CA VAL A 391 23.72 -7.77 23.79
C VAL A 391 23.42 -7.51 25.26
N PHE A 392 22.43 -6.65 25.50
CA PHE A 392 21.87 -6.36 26.81
C PHE A 392 20.41 -6.85 26.86
N GLN A 393 20.08 -7.66 27.85
CA GLN A 393 18.72 -8.15 28.08
C GLN A 393 18.23 -7.69 29.45
N ALA A 394 17.01 -7.16 29.53
CA ALA A 394 16.44 -6.64 30.77
C ALA A 394 15.46 -7.63 31.41
N GLY A 395 15.55 -7.75 32.74
CA GLY A 395 14.72 -8.65 33.55
C GLY A 395 15.26 -10.08 33.62
N ASP A 396 14.85 -10.80 34.66
CA ASP A 396 15.18 -12.21 34.86
C ASP A 396 14.04 -13.08 34.29
N VAL A 397 14.10 -13.33 32.98
CA VAL A 397 13.14 -14.16 32.25
C VAL A 397 13.79 -15.53 32.00
N PRO A 398 13.30 -16.63 32.61
CA PRO A 398 13.86 -17.96 32.40
C PRO A 398 13.84 -18.38 30.93
N SER A 399 14.85 -19.15 30.47
CA SER A 399 14.96 -19.64 29.08
C SER A 399 13.71 -20.39 28.60
N ASP A 400 13.07 -21.12 29.52
CA ASP A 400 11.95 -22.01 29.22
C ASP A 400 10.60 -21.27 29.33
N SER A 401 10.64 -19.96 29.57
CA SER A 401 9.46 -19.10 29.68
C SER A 401 8.76 -18.91 28.32
N PRO A 402 7.43 -18.70 28.29
CA PRO A 402 6.72 -18.22 27.09
C PRO A 402 7.00 -16.73 26.80
N PHE A 403 7.60 -16.01 27.75
CA PHE A 403 8.01 -14.62 27.60
C PHE A 403 9.45 -14.52 27.05
N TYR A 404 9.80 -13.36 26.48
CA TYR A 404 11.17 -13.05 26.05
C TYR A 404 11.59 -11.71 26.67
N PRO A 405 12.84 -11.51 27.12
CA PRO A 405 13.26 -10.25 27.73
C PRO A 405 13.40 -9.11 26.69
N PRO A 406 13.05 -7.85 27.03
CA PRO A 406 13.42 -6.68 26.25
C PRO A 406 14.92 -6.68 25.97
N THR A 407 15.31 -6.68 24.70
CA THR A 407 16.69 -6.94 24.28
C THR A 407 17.21 -5.82 23.38
N LEU A 408 18.38 -5.30 23.73
CA LEU A 408 19.11 -4.26 23.02
C LEU A 408 20.42 -4.86 22.47
N ILE A 409 20.65 -4.69 21.18
CA ILE A 409 21.83 -5.17 20.45
C ILE A 409 22.60 -3.94 19.97
N SER A 410 23.91 -3.94 20.13
CA SER A 410 24.82 -2.83 19.77
C SER A 410 26.13 -3.37 19.21
N ASP A 411 26.96 -2.49 18.66
CA ASP A 411 28.27 -2.79 18.06
C ASP A 411 28.24 -3.81 16.89
N LEU A 412 27.11 -3.92 16.19
CA LEU A 412 27.04 -4.66 14.93
C LEU A 412 27.82 -3.92 13.82
N PRO A 413 28.74 -4.57 13.08
CA PRO A 413 29.36 -3.97 11.92
C PRO A 413 28.31 -3.58 10.85
N PRO A 414 28.37 -2.38 10.23
CA PRO A 414 27.32 -1.93 9.29
C PRO A 414 27.09 -2.84 8.07
N ALA A 415 28.09 -3.64 7.70
CA ALA A 415 28.02 -4.60 6.60
C ALA A 415 27.60 -6.03 7.05
N SER A 416 27.27 -6.24 8.33
CA SER A 416 26.89 -7.57 8.82
C SER A 416 25.50 -7.98 8.33
N PRO A 417 25.20 -9.29 8.20
CA PRO A 417 23.87 -9.77 7.86
C PRO A 417 22.78 -9.23 8.79
N CYS A 418 22.98 -9.26 10.12
CA CYS A 418 22.02 -8.71 11.09
C CYS A 418 21.79 -7.19 10.90
N ALA A 419 22.82 -6.43 10.52
CA ALA A 419 22.67 -5.01 10.20
C ALA A 419 21.79 -4.74 8.97
N GLN A 420 21.56 -5.73 8.10
CA GLN A 420 20.81 -5.60 6.84
C GLN A 420 19.46 -6.35 6.83
N THR A 421 19.27 -7.41 7.62
CA THR A 421 18.00 -8.15 7.73
C THR A 421 16.92 -7.35 8.47
N GLU A 422 15.69 -7.86 8.54
CA GLU A 422 14.64 -7.23 9.36
C GLU A 422 14.88 -7.53 10.85
N VAL A 423 14.69 -6.54 11.72
CA VAL A 423 14.84 -6.72 13.18
C VAL A 423 13.55 -7.34 13.73
N PRO A 424 13.58 -8.54 14.34
CA PRO A 424 12.38 -9.14 14.91
C PRO A 424 12.00 -8.50 16.25
N TRP A 425 10.73 -8.58 16.61
CA TRP A 425 10.27 -8.23 17.95
C TRP A 425 10.79 -9.26 18.99
N PRO A 426 11.17 -8.87 20.22
CA PRO A 426 11.17 -7.54 20.82
C PRO A 426 12.59 -6.90 20.83
N LEU A 427 13.32 -6.99 19.72
CA LEU A 427 14.72 -6.54 19.65
C LEU A 427 14.83 -5.07 19.21
N VAL A 428 15.79 -4.36 19.79
CA VAL A 428 16.27 -3.05 19.30
C VAL A 428 17.72 -3.21 18.86
N VAL A 429 18.05 -2.76 17.64
CA VAL A 429 19.42 -2.74 17.12
C VAL A 429 19.91 -1.30 17.04
N ALA A 430 20.86 -0.95 17.92
CA ALA A 430 21.47 0.37 17.99
C ALA A 430 22.75 0.45 17.15
N SER A 431 22.97 1.57 16.45
CA SER A 431 24.21 1.84 15.71
C SER A 431 24.53 3.34 15.68
N PRO A 432 25.81 3.74 15.80
CA PRO A 432 26.19 5.15 15.82
C PRO A 432 26.19 5.79 14.42
N PHE A 433 26.09 7.12 14.36
CA PHE A 433 26.40 7.92 13.17
C PHE A 433 27.07 9.26 13.55
N ARG A 434 27.80 9.88 12.62
CA ARG A 434 28.52 11.15 12.84
C ARG A 434 27.79 12.35 12.27
N THR A 435 27.15 12.19 11.12
CA THR A 435 26.56 13.32 10.37
C THR A 435 25.17 13.00 9.85
N ALA A 436 24.34 14.04 9.68
CA ALA A 436 23.03 13.92 9.04
C ALA A 436 23.08 13.28 7.64
N LYS A 437 24.17 13.50 6.88
CA LYS A 437 24.38 12.90 5.56
C LYS A 437 24.61 11.39 5.64
N GLU A 438 25.42 10.95 6.60
CA GLU A 438 25.65 9.52 6.88
C GLU A 438 24.39 8.84 7.39
N ALA A 439 23.69 9.46 8.33
CA ALA A 439 22.41 8.98 8.85
C ALA A 439 21.38 8.75 7.72
N LEU A 440 21.25 9.71 6.80
CA LEU A 440 20.40 9.57 5.61
C LEU A 440 20.90 8.50 4.63
N ALA A 441 22.22 8.31 4.49
CA ALA A 441 22.78 7.28 3.62
C ALA A 441 22.49 5.86 4.16
N VAL A 442 22.66 5.65 5.47
CA VAL A 442 22.32 4.38 6.15
C VAL A 442 20.82 4.14 6.09
N ALA A 443 20.00 5.11 6.50
CA ALA A 443 18.55 4.98 6.55
C ALA A 443 17.90 4.77 5.17
N ASN A 444 18.37 5.48 4.14
CA ASN A 444 17.82 5.35 2.78
C ASN A 444 18.42 4.16 2.01
N GLY A 445 19.58 3.66 2.43
CA GLY A 445 20.29 2.54 1.80
C GLY A 445 19.65 1.17 2.03
N THR A 446 18.76 1.04 3.02
CA THR A 446 18.00 -0.20 3.20
C THR A 446 17.00 -0.42 2.03
N PRO A 447 16.69 -1.67 1.66
CA PRO A 447 15.67 -1.95 0.63
C PRO A 447 14.23 -1.70 1.10
N ARG A 448 14.03 -1.43 2.39
CA ARG A 448 12.72 -1.23 3.04
C ARG A 448 12.43 0.27 3.24
N GLY A 449 11.16 0.60 3.45
CA GLY A 449 10.65 1.98 3.38
C GLY A 449 9.36 2.20 4.16
N GLY A 450 9.21 1.53 5.30
CA GLY A 450 8.01 1.58 6.15
C GLY A 450 7.88 2.92 6.90
N SER A 451 8.35 2.95 8.14
CA SER A 451 8.19 4.12 9.02
C SER A 451 9.48 4.51 9.74
N ALA A 452 9.62 5.80 10.04
CA ALA A 452 10.74 6.32 10.81
C ALA A 452 10.32 7.41 11.80
N SER A 453 11.14 7.69 12.80
CA SER A 453 11.09 8.95 13.55
C SER A 453 12.44 9.64 13.65
N VAL A 454 12.41 10.97 13.74
CA VAL A 454 13.58 11.84 13.91
C VAL A 454 13.40 12.65 15.19
N TRP A 455 14.42 12.63 16.05
CA TRP A 455 14.45 13.31 17.34
C TRP A 455 15.51 14.41 17.32
N SER A 456 15.05 15.66 17.41
CA SER A 456 15.86 16.86 17.46
C SER A 456 15.01 18.07 17.86
N GLU A 457 15.45 18.85 18.84
CA GLU A 457 14.87 20.15 19.18
C GLU A 457 15.23 21.24 18.15
N ARG A 458 16.22 20.98 17.28
CA ARG A 458 16.55 21.86 16.16
C ARG A 458 15.58 21.61 15.00
N LEU A 459 14.43 22.28 15.02
CA LEU A 459 13.36 22.14 14.01
C LEU A 459 13.85 22.09 12.55
N GLY A 460 14.79 22.96 12.15
CA GLY A 460 15.33 22.95 10.78
C GLY A 460 16.06 21.64 10.42
N GLN A 461 16.83 21.08 11.35
CA GLN A 461 17.51 19.79 11.19
C GLN A 461 16.51 18.63 11.18
N ALA A 462 15.49 18.69 12.05
CA ALA A 462 14.42 17.69 12.12
C ALA A 462 13.63 17.62 10.80
N LEU A 463 13.22 18.77 10.27
CA LEU A 463 12.50 18.89 9.00
C LEU A 463 13.36 18.46 7.81
N GLU A 464 14.64 18.83 7.73
CA GLU A 464 15.54 18.41 6.65
C GLU A 464 15.72 16.88 6.62
N LEU A 465 15.95 16.27 7.78
CA LEU A 465 16.05 14.82 7.92
C LEU A 465 14.72 14.15 7.55
N GLY A 466 13.60 14.60 8.13
CA GLY A 466 12.29 14.00 7.89
C GLY A 466 11.84 14.10 6.43
N TYR A 467 12.11 15.23 5.77
CA TYR A 467 11.84 15.39 4.34
C TYR A 467 12.72 14.46 3.48
N ARG A 468 13.99 14.23 3.83
CA ARG A 468 14.92 13.41 3.01
C ARG A 468 14.88 11.91 3.27
N LEU A 469 14.21 11.42 4.31
CA LEU A 469 14.01 10.00 4.56
C LEU A 469 13.05 9.38 3.54
N ARG A 470 13.46 8.29 2.88
CA ARG A 470 12.64 7.53 1.92
C ARG A 470 11.80 6.49 2.66
N MET A 471 10.78 6.98 3.36
CA MET A 471 9.86 6.24 4.22
C MET A 471 8.43 6.72 3.96
N GLY A 472 7.42 5.84 4.05
CA GLY A 472 6.02 6.23 3.87
C GLY A 472 5.47 7.10 5.01
N ILE A 473 6.01 6.95 6.22
CA ILE A 473 5.65 7.73 7.41
C ILE A 473 6.91 8.21 8.13
N VAL A 474 6.93 9.48 8.52
CA VAL A 474 7.96 10.03 9.40
C VAL A 474 7.33 10.83 10.53
N TRP A 475 7.73 10.55 11.77
CA TRP A 475 7.38 11.35 12.95
C TRP A 475 8.55 12.24 13.40
N ILE A 476 8.29 13.50 13.71
CA ILE A 476 9.26 14.40 14.36
C ILE A 476 8.96 14.47 15.86
N ASN A 477 9.95 14.18 16.71
CA ASN A 477 9.88 14.16 18.19
C ASN A 477 8.69 13.34 18.76
N ALA A 478 8.29 12.29 18.03
CA ALA A 478 7.26 11.34 18.41
C ALA A 478 7.52 9.98 17.72
N HIS A 479 6.76 8.95 18.07
CA HIS A 479 6.77 7.67 17.36
C HIS A 479 5.39 7.02 17.40
N GLY A 480 5.04 6.27 16.35
CA GLY A 480 3.85 5.41 16.34
C GLY A 480 2.50 6.13 16.44
N LEU A 481 2.44 7.44 16.17
CA LEU A 481 1.15 8.17 16.10
C LEU A 481 0.33 7.68 14.90
N ARG A 482 -0.97 7.48 15.13
CA ARG A 482 -1.92 6.93 14.15
C ARG A 482 -3.22 7.71 14.23
N ASP A 483 -3.73 8.16 13.09
CA ASP A 483 -4.99 8.90 12.96
C ASP A 483 -5.67 8.47 11.64
N PRO A 484 -6.98 8.14 11.63
CA PRO A 484 -7.70 7.72 10.41
C PRO A 484 -7.60 8.67 9.22
N ALA A 485 -7.44 9.98 9.45
CA ALA A 485 -7.31 11.01 8.41
C ALA A 485 -5.93 11.06 7.75
N VAL A 486 -4.94 10.39 8.34
CA VAL A 486 -3.54 10.43 7.90
C VAL A 486 -3.20 9.19 7.05
N PRO A 487 -2.71 9.36 5.82
CA PRO A 487 -2.23 8.26 4.98
C PRO A 487 -1.11 7.47 5.65
N THR A 488 -1.31 6.16 5.75
CA THR A 488 -0.42 5.15 6.32
C THR A 488 -0.07 4.16 5.22
N GLY A 489 1.22 3.92 4.99
CA GLY A 489 1.71 3.06 3.90
C GLY A 489 3.22 2.95 3.91
N GLY A 490 3.76 2.14 2.99
CA GLY A 490 5.20 1.94 2.82
C GLY A 490 5.67 2.28 1.40
N CYS A 491 6.98 2.28 1.21
CA CYS A 491 7.63 2.33 -0.10
C CYS A 491 8.77 1.32 -0.22
N LYS A 492 9.37 1.22 -1.43
CA LYS A 492 10.35 0.18 -1.78
C LYS A 492 9.80 -1.23 -1.51
N GLU A 493 10.58 -2.13 -0.91
CA GLU A 493 10.16 -3.49 -0.59
C GLU A 493 9.15 -3.59 0.56
N SER A 494 8.90 -2.50 1.29
CA SER A 494 7.80 -2.45 2.26
C SER A 494 6.41 -2.39 1.60
N GLY A 495 6.37 -2.36 0.27
CA GLY A 495 5.15 -2.45 -0.52
C GLY A 495 4.72 -1.11 -1.12
N SER A 496 3.48 -1.08 -1.59
CA SER A 496 2.94 0.00 -2.43
C SER A 496 1.48 0.35 -2.10
N SER A 497 0.97 -0.11 -0.97
CA SER A 497 -0.44 0.07 -0.58
C SER A 497 -0.60 1.18 0.45
N TRP A 498 -1.73 1.88 0.36
CA TRP A 498 -2.05 3.02 1.23
C TRP A 498 -3.38 2.79 1.96
N HIS A 499 -3.44 3.29 3.20
CA HIS A 499 -4.58 3.15 4.11
C HIS A 499 -4.79 4.49 4.83
N GLY A 500 -6.02 4.81 5.22
CA GLY A 500 -6.31 6.10 5.86
C GLY A 500 -6.22 7.30 4.92
N GLY A 501 -6.76 8.42 5.39
CA GLY A 501 -6.86 9.64 4.60
C GLY A 501 -7.64 9.44 3.27
N PRO A 502 -7.48 10.37 2.32
CA PRO A 502 -8.03 10.21 0.96
C PRO A 502 -7.32 9.11 0.16
N ASP A 503 -6.01 8.92 0.37
CA ASP A 503 -5.19 7.93 -0.36
C ASP A 503 -5.69 6.50 -0.13
N GLY A 504 -6.10 6.17 1.10
CA GLY A 504 -6.74 4.89 1.41
C GLY A 504 -8.11 4.67 0.78
N LEU A 505 -8.81 5.73 0.31
CA LEU A 505 -10.04 5.58 -0.47
C LEU A 505 -9.72 5.25 -1.94
N TYR A 506 -8.74 5.96 -2.54
CA TYR A 506 -8.31 5.72 -3.91
C TYR A 506 -7.74 4.32 -4.13
N GLU A 507 -7.21 3.68 -3.08
CA GLU A 507 -6.79 2.27 -3.09
C GLU A 507 -7.93 1.29 -3.48
N TYR A 508 -9.20 1.66 -3.28
CA TYR A 508 -10.37 0.82 -3.57
C TYR A 508 -11.30 1.40 -4.67
N LEU A 509 -10.81 2.40 -5.42
CA LEU A 509 -11.53 3.06 -6.50
C LEU A 509 -10.82 2.86 -7.84
N ARG A 510 -11.58 2.92 -8.93
CA ARG A 510 -11.06 3.03 -10.30
C ARG A 510 -11.80 4.14 -11.07
N PRO A 511 -11.23 4.71 -12.14
CA PRO A 511 -11.94 5.68 -12.96
C PRO A 511 -13.26 5.10 -13.51
N SER A 512 -14.34 5.87 -13.47
CA SER A 512 -15.64 5.43 -13.97
C SER A 512 -15.58 5.02 -15.44
N GLY A 513 -16.24 3.93 -15.80
CA GLY A 513 -16.22 3.39 -17.16
C GLY A 513 -14.97 2.57 -17.51
N THR A 514 -14.01 2.41 -16.59
CA THR A 514 -12.92 1.42 -16.76
C THR A 514 -13.54 0.04 -16.97
N PRO A 515 -13.28 -0.65 -18.10
CA PRO A 515 -13.90 -1.95 -18.37
C PRO A 515 -13.55 -2.99 -17.29
N ALA A 516 -14.51 -3.87 -16.99
CA ALA A 516 -14.32 -4.94 -16.02
C ALA A 516 -13.16 -5.84 -16.47
N ARG A 517 -12.15 -5.99 -15.60
CA ARG A 517 -10.90 -6.67 -15.91
C ARG A 517 -11.15 -8.17 -15.91
N GLN A 518 -11.03 -8.80 -17.08
CA GLN A 518 -11.06 -10.26 -17.21
C GLN A 518 -9.63 -10.83 -17.04
N PRO A 519 -9.48 -12.04 -16.46
CA PRO A 519 -8.20 -12.73 -16.44
C PRO A 519 -7.70 -12.97 -17.87
N SER A 520 -6.48 -12.53 -18.15
CA SER A 520 -5.83 -12.65 -19.47
C SER A 520 -4.47 -13.30 -19.29
N LEU A 521 -4.50 -14.59 -18.93
CA LEU A 521 -3.29 -15.39 -18.78
C LEU A 521 -2.79 -15.83 -20.15
N SER A 522 -1.50 -15.63 -20.43
CA SER A 522 -0.80 -16.29 -21.51
C SER A 522 -0.26 -17.63 -21.02
N GLU A 523 -0.96 -18.71 -21.37
CA GLU A 523 -0.63 -20.09 -20.94
C GLU A 523 0.75 -20.56 -21.42
N ASN A 524 1.26 -19.98 -22.51
CA ASN A 524 2.52 -20.38 -23.16
C ASN A 524 3.69 -19.42 -22.88
N LEU A 525 3.57 -18.51 -21.89
CA LEU A 525 4.65 -17.57 -21.56
C LEU A 525 5.76 -18.25 -20.74
N ASN A 526 6.95 -18.38 -21.34
CA ASN A 526 8.16 -18.77 -20.62
C ASN A 526 8.88 -17.52 -20.10
N TYR A 527 8.87 -17.30 -18.78
CA TYR A 527 9.52 -16.15 -18.14
C TYR A 527 11.04 -16.12 -18.31
N ASP A 528 11.70 -17.28 -18.37
CA ASP A 528 13.16 -17.34 -18.54
C ASP A 528 13.57 -16.87 -19.94
N THR A 529 12.77 -17.12 -20.98
CA THR A 529 13.11 -16.82 -22.38
C THR A 529 12.40 -15.58 -22.97
N PHE A 530 11.34 -15.06 -22.33
CA PHE A 530 10.64 -13.85 -22.79
C PHE A 530 11.60 -12.67 -23.01
N GLY A 531 11.64 -12.10 -24.21
CA GLY A 531 12.54 -10.98 -24.55
C GLY A 531 14.04 -11.34 -24.58
N LEU A 532 14.44 -12.61 -24.58
CA LEU A 532 15.84 -13.00 -24.87
C LEU A 532 16.12 -13.04 -26.37
N ALA A 533 15.17 -13.53 -27.16
CA ALA A 533 15.26 -13.50 -28.62
C ALA A 533 14.78 -12.13 -29.13
N VAL A 534 15.70 -11.30 -29.61
CA VAL A 534 15.36 -10.19 -30.51
C VAL A 534 15.02 -10.83 -31.87
N PRO A 535 13.81 -10.62 -32.43
CA PRO A 535 13.45 -11.20 -33.72
C PRO A 535 14.43 -10.76 -34.82
N SER A 536 15.23 -11.69 -35.34
CA SER A 536 16.25 -11.41 -36.36
C SER A 536 15.68 -11.11 -37.76
N THR A 537 14.36 -10.97 -37.88
CA THR A 537 13.65 -10.53 -39.08
C THR A 537 13.72 -9.01 -39.23
N LEU A 538 14.94 -8.48 -39.35
CA LEU A 538 15.11 -7.30 -40.19
C LEU A 538 14.62 -7.68 -41.60
N PRO A 539 13.66 -6.97 -42.20
CA PRO A 539 13.32 -7.25 -43.59
C PRO A 539 14.57 -7.03 -44.43
N ALA A 540 14.94 -8.03 -45.23
CA ALA A 540 16.04 -7.94 -46.18
C ALA A 540 15.66 -6.93 -47.28
N GLY A 541 15.89 -5.65 -47.00
CA GLY A 541 15.91 -4.62 -48.01
C GLY A 541 17.03 -4.92 -49.03
N PRO A 542 16.91 -4.45 -50.28
CA PRO A 542 17.90 -4.72 -51.31
C PRO A 542 19.30 -4.26 -50.85
N GLU A 543 20.31 -5.09 -51.08
CA GLU A 543 21.70 -4.82 -50.70
C GLU A 543 22.16 -3.47 -51.25
N THR A 544 22.22 -2.46 -50.39
CA THR A 544 22.47 -1.06 -50.77
C THR A 544 23.57 -0.45 -49.89
N GLY A 545 24.77 -1.03 -50.02
CA GLY A 545 26.02 -0.41 -49.56
C GLY A 545 26.21 -0.36 -48.03
N PRO A 546 27.25 0.36 -47.56
CA PRO A 546 27.46 0.57 -46.14
C PRO A 546 26.30 1.40 -45.57
N SER A 547 25.58 0.83 -44.61
CA SER A 547 24.45 1.47 -43.92
C SER A 547 24.80 2.90 -43.50
N SER A 548 24.03 3.87 -43.99
CA SER A 548 24.11 5.25 -43.53
C SER A 548 23.76 5.31 -42.05
N ALA A 549 24.49 6.12 -41.28
CA ALA A 549 24.20 6.29 -39.85
C ALA A 549 22.73 6.68 -39.67
N PRO A 550 21.99 6.04 -38.73
CA PRO A 550 20.56 6.29 -38.61
C PRO A 550 20.32 7.77 -38.28
N PRO A 551 19.33 8.43 -38.90
CA PRO A 551 19.01 9.84 -38.63
C PRO A 551 18.68 10.11 -37.16
N TYR A 552 18.27 9.07 -36.42
CA TYR A 552 18.04 9.11 -34.98
C TYR A 552 18.81 7.99 -34.28
N GLY A 553 19.71 8.38 -33.38
CA GLY A 553 20.29 7.49 -32.37
C GLY A 553 19.32 7.21 -31.22
N LEU A 554 19.80 6.51 -30.20
CA LEU A 554 19.12 6.44 -28.90
C LEU A 554 19.27 7.80 -28.19
N PHE A 555 18.24 8.27 -27.49
CA PHE A 555 18.31 9.53 -26.76
C PHE A 555 18.62 9.27 -25.29
N VAL A 556 19.86 9.47 -24.86
CA VAL A 556 20.31 9.16 -23.48
C VAL A 556 21.20 10.29 -22.97
N GLY A 557 20.99 10.70 -21.72
CA GLY A 557 21.82 11.76 -21.12
C GLY A 557 21.71 13.10 -21.84
N GLY A 558 20.53 13.43 -22.39
CA GLY A 558 20.29 14.70 -23.08
C GLY A 558 20.81 14.78 -24.53
N ARG A 559 21.30 13.69 -25.12
CA ARG A 559 21.84 13.67 -26.49
C ARG A 559 21.46 12.40 -27.25
N PHE A 560 21.49 12.47 -28.58
CA PHE A 560 21.44 11.29 -29.43
C PHE A 560 22.81 10.60 -29.49
N GLN A 561 22.82 9.28 -29.33
CA GLN A 561 24.02 8.45 -29.40
C GLN A 561 23.77 7.13 -30.15
N ALA A 562 24.81 6.57 -30.75
CA ALA A 562 24.71 5.27 -31.40
C ALA A 562 24.43 4.15 -30.36
N PRO A 563 23.64 3.12 -30.70
CA PRO A 563 23.35 2.01 -29.81
C PRO A 563 24.61 1.16 -29.58
N GLY A 564 24.70 0.51 -28.41
CA GLY A 564 25.88 -0.27 -28.02
C GLY A 564 26.22 -1.40 -28.99
N ALA A 565 25.21 -2.03 -29.61
CA ALA A 565 25.37 -3.08 -30.63
C ALA A 565 25.53 -2.53 -32.07
N ARG A 566 25.39 -1.22 -32.28
CA ARG A 566 25.36 -0.55 -33.60
C ARG A 566 24.30 -1.07 -34.58
N SER A 567 23.25 -1.72 -34.07
CA SER A 567 22.07 -2.17 -34.80
C SER A 567 21.08 -1.04 -35.09
N SER A 568 20.39 -1.12 -36.22
CA SER A 568 19.29 -0.22 -36.56
C SER A 568 18.28 -0.92 -37.46
N ARG A 569 16.98 -0.67 -37.21
CA ARG A 569 15.89 -1.23 -38.01
C ARG A 569 15.29 -0.21 -38.98
N PRO A 570 14.86 -0.63 -40.17
CA PRO A 570 14.07 0.21 -41.06
C PRO A 570 12.68 0.46 -40.46
N ILE A 571 12.22 1.69 -40.55
CA ILE A 571 10.86 2.12 -40.26
C ILE A 571 10.18 2.35 -41.61
N GLN A 572 9.02 1.72 -41.83
CA GLN A 572 8.26 1.84 -43.07
C GLN A 572 7.06 2.78 -42.89
N ASP A 573 6.64 3.41 -43.99
CA ASP A 573 5.38 4.15 -44.10
C ASP A 573 4.19 3.20 -44.32
N SER A 574 2.96 3.72 -44.35
CA SER A 574 1.74 2.94 -44.59
C SER A 574 1.65 2.27 -45.96
N HIS A 575 2.58 2.56 -46.87
CA HIS A 575 2.69 1.97 -48.21
C HIS A 575 3.89 1.02 -48.34
N GLY A 576 4.64 0.78 -47.27
CA GLY A 576 5.81 -0.09 -47.23
C GLY A 576 7.13 0.58 -47.67
N ASN A 577 7.13 1.87 -47.99
CA ASN A 577 8.36 2.59 -48.34
C ASN A 577 9.20 2.88 -47.09
N LEU A 578 10.52 2.95 -47.23
CA LEU A 578 11.42 3.32 -46.14
C LEU A 578 11.21 4.78 -45.71
N HIS A 579 10.69 5.00 -44.50
CA HIS A 579 10.59 6.31 -43.86
C HIS A 579 11.92 6.74 -43.23
N GLY A 580 12.69 5.79 -42.69
CA GLY A 580 14.03 6.03 -42.15
C GLY A 580 14.57 4.84 -41.35
N TYR A 581 15.79 4.95 -40.84
CA TYR A 581 16.37 3.97 -39.90
C TYR A 581 16.34 4.51 -38.47
N VAL A 582 16.08 3.63 -37.51
CA VAL A 582 16.06 3.95 -36.09
C VAL A 582 16.98 2.98 -35.35
N ALA A 583 17.79 3.51 -34.44
CA ALA A 583 18.70 2.73 -33.60
C ALA A 583 17.95 1.66 -32.78
N GLU A 584 18.57 0.49 -32.62
CA GLU A 584 18.08 -0.56 -31.73
C GLU A 584 19.03 -0.72 -30.55
N GLY A 585 18.58 -0.29 -29.38
CA GLY A 585 19.27 -0.50 -28.11
C GLY A 585 19.01 -1.88 -27.53
N GLY A 586 19.86 -2.27 -26.58
CA GLY A 586 19.68 -3.48 -25.77
C GLY A 586 19.97 -3.23 -24.29
N ALA A 587 20.21 -4.30 -23.54
CA ALA A 587 20.45 -4.27 -22.10
C ALA A 587 21.52 -3.25 -21.64
N LYS A 588 22.59 -3.04 -22.42
CA LYS A 588 23.65 -2.06 -22.11
C LYS A 588 23.14 -0.62 -22.22
N ASP A 589 22.31 -0.32 -23.21
CA ASP A 589 21.77 1.01 -23.45
C ASP A 589 20.70 1.36 -22.41
N ILE A 590 19.87 0.37 -22.03
CA ILE A 590 18.94 0.50 -20.89
C ILE A 590 19.68 0.81 -19.59
N ARG A 591 20.79 0.11 -19.30
CA ARG A 591 21.62 0.41 -18.12
C ARG A 591 22.15 1.84 -18.15
N GLY A 592 22.72 2.28 -19.27
CA GLY A 592 23.21 3.66 -19.43
C GLY A 592 22.09 4.72 -19.30
N ALA A 593 20.86 4.40 -19.74
CA ALA A 593 19.70 5.26 -19.56
C ALA A 593 19.25 5.35 -18.09
N VAL A 594 19.28 4.23 -17.35
CA VAL A 594 18.97 4.20 -15.91
C VAL A 594 20.06 4.92 -15.09
N GLU A 595 21.34 4.73 -15.44
CA GLU A 595 22.47 5.47 -14.85
C GLU A 595 22.32 7.00 -15.05
N ALA A 596 21.98 7.44 -16.26
CA ALA A 596 21.72 8.84 -16.57
C ALA A 596 20.51 9.41 -15.81
N ALA A 597 19.44 8.62 -15.67
CA ALA A 597 18.26 8.99 -14.88
C ALA A 597 18.61 9.17 -13.39
N HIS A 598 19.36 8.26 -12.78
CA HIS A 598 19.80 8.39 -11.39
C HIS A 598 20.69 9.61 -11.15
N GLN A 599 21.58 9.93 -12.08
CA GLN A 599 22.42 11.13 -11.99
C GLN A 599 21.59 12.43 -12.05
N ALA A 600 20.53 12.45 -12.85
CA ALA A 600 19.64 13.60 -12.98
C ALA A 600 18.66 13.75 -11.79
N ALA A 601 18.27 12.65 -11.14
CA ALA A 601 17.16 12.63 -10.19
C ALA A 601 17.31 13.62 -9.00
N PRO A 602 18.45 13.70 -8.26
CA PRO A 602 18.58 14.64 -7.16
C PRO A 602 18.41 16.11 -7.57
N GLY A 603 18.91 16.46 -8.75
CA GLY A 603 18.77 17.82 -9.31
C GLY A 603 17.34 18.13 -9.77
N TRP A 604 16.60 17.14 -10.25
CA TRP A 604 15.21 17.31 -10.69
C TRP A 604 14.21 17.36 -9.53
N VAL A 605 14.37 16.51 -8.52
CA VAL A 605 13.55 16.53 -7.30
C VAL A 605 13.71 17.87 -6.56
N GLY A 606 14.92 18.46 -6.59
CA GLY A 606 15.20 19.78 -6.02
C GLY A 606 14.62 20.98 -6.79
N GLN A 607 14.06 20.79 -7.99
CA GLN A 607 13.42 21.88 -8.73
C GLN A 607 12.08 22.28 -8.11
N SER A 608 11.77 23.58 -8.12
CA SER A 608 10.45 24.05 -7.69
C SER A 608 9.34 23.57 -8.64
N PRO A 609 8.10 23.37 -8.16
CA PRO A 609 7.00 22.96 -9.03
C PRO A 609 6.73 23.95 -10.17
N GLY A 610 6.95 25.25 -9.92
CA GLY A 610 6.88 26.30 -10.94
C GLY A 610 7.98 26.19 -12.01
N ALA A 611 9.21 25.80 -11.65
CA ALA A 611 10.28 25.54 -12.62
C ALA A 611 9.94 24.31 -13.49
N ARG A 612 9.41 23.23 -12.90
CA ARG A 612 8.94 22.05 -13.65
C ARG A 612 7.78 22.41 -14.60
N ALA A 613 6.84 23.23 -14.14
CA ALA A 613 5.73 23.72 -14.94
C ALA A 613 6.17 24.58 -16.14
N ALA A 614 7.13 25.50 -15.93
CA ALA A 614 7.70 26.32 -17.00
C ALA A 614 8.37 25.47 -18.09
N LEU A 615 9.10 24.42 -17.71
CA LEU A 615 9.75 23.51 -18.63
C LEU A 615 8.73 22.65 -19.43
N LEU A 616 7.66 22.18 -18.80
CA LEU A 616 6.55 21.51 -19.48
C LEU A 616 5.82 22.45 -20.47
N GLY A 617 5.63 23.72 -20.08
CA GLY A 617 5.08 24.75 -20.96
C GLY A 617 5.99 25.09 -22.15
N ALA A 618 7.30 25.14 -21.95
CA ALA A 618 8.28 25.35 -23.01
C ALA A 618 8.29 24.20 -24.02
N LEU A 619 8.20 22.94 -23.54
CA LEU A 619 8.07 21.76 -24.39
C LEU A 619 6.75 21.81 -25.19
N ALA A 620 5.63 22.18 -24.56
CA ALA A 620 4.35 22.34 -25.25
C ALA A 620 4.42 23.36 -26.40
N ALA A 621 5.06 24.51 -26.18
CA ALA A 621 5.26 25.54 -27.20
C ALA A 621 6.26 25.12 -28.30
N ALA A 622 7.16 24.18 -28.03
CA ALA A 622 8.05 23.62 -29.04
C ALA A 622 7.33 22.62 -29.96
N LEU A 623 6.47 21.75 -29.40
CA LEU A 623 5.59 20.87 -30.17
C LEU A 623 4.60 21.67 -31.04
N GLU A 624 3.97 22.70 -30.48
CA GLU A 624 2.99 23.55 -31.20
C GLU A 624 3.62 24.25 -32.41
N ARG A 625 4.85 24.78 -32.29
CA ARG A 625 5.59 25.35 -33.44
C ARG A 625 5.94 24.34 -34.54
N ARG A 626 5.92 23.03 -34.22
CA ARG A 626 6.22 21.93 -35.13
C ARG A 626 4.99 21.08 -35.49
N GLU A 627 3.78 21.57 -35.20
CA GLU A 627 2.52 20.82 -35.37
C GLU A 627 2.39 20.22 -36.77
N SER A 628 2.61 21.04 -37.82
CA SER A 628 2.51 20.61 -39.21
C SER A 628 3.54 19.55 -39.60
N ALA A 629 4.74 19.59 -39.01
CA ALA A 629 5.78 18.58 -39.25
C ALA A 629 5.44 17.25 -38.55
N LEU A 630 5.05 17.31 -37.27
CA LEU A 630 4.66 16.14 -36.47
C LEU A 630 3.42 15.45 -37.06
N ALA A 631 2.40 16.23 -37.45
CA ALA A 631 1.21 15.70 -38.11
C ALA A 631 1.54 15.02 -39.45
N ALA A 632 2.46 15.58 -40.25
CA ALA A 632 2.91 14.95 -41.49
C ALA A 632 3.76 13.68 -41.27
N ARG A 633 4.40 13.50 -40.09
CA ARG A 633 5.03 12.21 -39.72
C ARG A 633 3.99 11.15 -39.40
N LEU A 634 2.98 11.50 -38.61
CA LEU A 634 1.86 10.62 -38.27
C LEU A 634 1.06 10.23 -39.53
N GLU A 635 0.84 11.17 -40.45
CA GLU A 635 0.16 10.93 -41.73
C GLU A 635 0.87 9.87 -42.59
N ARG A 636 2.21 9.94 -42.68
CA ARG A 636 3.02 8.90 -43.36
C ARG A 636 2.92 7.52 -42.71
N HIS A 637 2.58 7.46 -41.43
CA HIS A 637 2.32 6.20 -40.72
C HIS A 637 0.86 5.70 -40.87
N GLY A 638 0.07 6.31 -41.76
CA GLY A 638 -1.28 5.87 -42.10
C GLY A 638 -2.40 6.49 -41.25
N VAL A 639 -2.08 7.47 -40.41
CA VAL A 639 -3.07 8.23 -39.63
C VAL A 639 -3.71 9.29 -40.53
N GLU A 640 -5.04 9.43 -40.54
CA GLU A 640 -5.69 10.52 -41.28
C GLU A 640 -5.16 11.89 -40.81
N LEU A 641 -4.77 12.79 -41.71
CA LEU A 641 -4.17 14.09 -41.38
C LEU A 641 -4.96 14.90 -40.34
N LYS A 642 -6.29 14.80 -40.35
CA LYS A 642 -7.17 15.43 -39.36
C LYS A 642 -6.97 14.85 -37.95
N VAL A 643 -6.88 13.52 -37.85
CA VAL A 643 -6.62 12.80 -36.60
C VAL A 643 -5.18 13.06 -36.15
N ALA A 644 -4.20 13.06 -37.07
CA ALA A 644 -2.81 13.38 -36.79
C ALA A 644 -2.62 14.78 -36.19
N LYS A 645 -3.32 15.80 -36.73
CA LYS A 645 -3.33 17.15 -36.14
C LYS A 645 -3.96 17.18 -34.75
N ALA A 646 -5.11 16.51 -34.59
CA ALA A 646 -5.77 16.40 -33.29
C ALA A 646 -4.89 15.68 -32.24
N GLU A 647 -4.10 14.67 -32.65
CA GLU A 647 -3.12 13.98 -31.79
C GLU A 647 -2.04 14.94 -31.27
N VAL A 648 -1.47 15.78 -32.15
CA VAL A 648 -0.46 16.78 -31.74
C VAL A 648 -1.09 17.85 -30.85
N GLU A 649 -2.27 18.36 -31.20
CA GLU A 649 -2.98 19.38 -30.42
C GLU A 649 -3.34 18.88 -29.02
N LEU A 650 -3.83 17.64 -28.92
CA LEU A 650 -4.06 16.96 -27.64
C LEU A 650 -2.75 16.83 -26.86
N SER A 651 -1.65 16.43 -27.49
CA SER A 651 -0.34 16.29 -26.84
C SER A 651 0.15 17.61 -26.23
N VAL A 652 0.01 18.73 -26.96
CA VAL A 652 0.29 20.09 -26.46
C VAL A 652 -0.62 20.42 -25.27
N ARG A 653 -1.92 20.10 -25.36
CA ARG A 653 -2.87 20.26 -24.24
C ARG A 653 -2.49 19.42 -23.01
N ARG A 654 -2.02 18.18 -23.17
CA ARG A 654 -1.56 17.32 -22.05
C ARG A 654 -0.37 17.95 -21.31
N LEU A 655 0.64 18.45 -22.03
CA LEU A 655 1.79 19.14 -21.43
C LEU A 655 1.38 20.40 -20.67
N ARG A 656 0.51 21.24 -21.26
CA ARG A 656 -0.03 22.43 -20.61
C ARG A 656 -0.82 22.09 -19.34
N ALA A 657 -1.69 21.09 -19.41
CA ALA A 657 -2.50 20.65 -18.26
C ALA A 657 -1.64 20.11 -17.12
N TRP A 658 -0.63 19.28 -17.41
CA TRP A 658 0.29 18.77 -16.39
C TRP A 658 1.26 19.83 -15.86
N GLY A 659 1.67 20.81 -16.67
CA GLY A 659 2.39 21.99 -16.21
C GLY A 659 1.56 22.82 -15.21
N ALA A 660 0.30 23.13 -15.55
CA ALA A 660 -0.62 23.83 -14.65
C ALA A 660 -0.87 23.04 -13.35
N ARG A 661 -1.05 21.72 -13.44
CA ARG A 661 -1.20 20.85 -12.26
C ARG A 661 0.07 20.79 -11.41
N ALA A 662 1.26 20.76 -12.01
CA ALA A 662 2.53 20.84 -11.28
C ALA A 662 2.64 22.18 -10.52
N GLN A 663 2.28 23.30 -11.16
CA GLN A 663 2.29 24.61 -10.49
C GLN A 663 1.24 24.71 -9.38
N ALA A 664 0.07 24.09 -9.54
CA ALA A 664 -0.97 24.00 -8.52
C ALA A 664 -0.70 22.94 -7.43
N GLN A 665 0.37 22.14 -7.56
CA GLN A 665 0.68 21.05 -6.64
C GLN A 665 1.26 21.56 -5.32
N GLY A 666 0.38 21.78 -4.34
CA GLY A 666 0.74 22.02 -2.96
C GLY A 666 0.89 20.73 -2.13
N HIS A 667 1.71 20.80 -1.08
CA HIS A 667 1.63 19.83 0.02
C HIS A 667 0.38 20.13 0.86
N THR A 668 -0.36 19.10 1.28
CA THR A 668 -1.55 19.29 2.11
C THR A 668 -1.17 19.26 3.57
N LEU A 669 -1.41 20.35 4.30
CA LEU A 669 -1.40 20.33 5.76
C LEU A 669 -2.73 19.73 6.24
N GLN A 670 -2.67 18.59 6.90
CA GLN A 670 -3.81 17.92 7.53
C GLN A 670 -3.74 18.19 9.04
N VAL A 671 -4.88 18.48 9.66
CA VAL A 671 -5.00 18.48 11.12
C VAL A 671 -5.32 17.05 11.56
N ALA A 672 -4.45 16.46 12.38
CA ALA A 672 -4.71 15.23 13.10
C ALA A 672 -5.25 15.57 14.50
N GLU A 673 -5.95 14.63 15.14
CA GLU A 673 -6.40 14.78 16.53
C GLU A 673 -5.24 14.67 17.55
N LEU A 674 -4.04 14.29 17.11
CA LEU A 674 -2.90 13.93 17.97
C LEU A 674 -1.62 14.72 17.62
N ARG A 675 -1.08 15.46 18.60
CA ARG A 675 0.27 16.06 18.60
C ARG A 675 0.65 16.84 17.32
N GLY A 676 -0.22 17.73 16.89
CA GLY A 676 0.07 18.68 15.82
C GLY A 676 -0.31 18.23 14.40
N PRO A 677 0.04 19.02 13.38
CA PRO A 677 -0.40 18.79 12.02
C PRO A 677 0.51 17.80 11.27
N VAL A 678 -0.07 17.18 10.25
CA VAL A 678 0.65 16.27 9.35
C VAL A 678 0.78 16.90 7.98
N LEU A 679 2.02 16.99 7.48
CA LEU A 679 2.29 17.30 6.09
C LEU A 679 2.15 16.03 5.25
N ARG A 680 1.08 15.99 4.45
CA ARG A 680 0.88 15.01 3.39
C ARG A 680 1.65 15.45 2.15
N LEU A 681 2.82 14.85 1.98
CA LEU A 681 3.72 15.06 0.84
C LEU A 681 3.34 14.11 -0.30
N ARG A 682 3.59 14.53 -1.54
CA ARG A 682 3.54 13.68 -2.73
C ARG A 682 4.95 13.66 -3.31
N GLU A 683 5.66 12.57 -3.08
CA GLU A 683 7.05 12.39 -3.50
C GLU A 683 7.13 11.62 -4.83
N PRO A 684 8.11 11.91 -5.70
CA PRO A 684 8.36 11.11 -6.88
C PRO A 684 8.77 9.68 -6.51
N LEU A 685 8.47 8.74 -7.40
CA LEU A 685 8.87 7.35 -7.28
C LEU A 685 10.38 7.18 -7.51
N GLY A 686 10.99 8.04 -8.32
CA GLY A 686 12.43 8.04 -8.64
C GLY A 686 12.66 7.85 -10.13
N VAL A 687 13.38 6.79 -10.52
CA VAL A 687 13.51 6.35 -11.91
C VAL A 687 12.28 5.53 -12.30
N LEU A 688 11.44 6.12 -13.14
CA LEU A 688 10.23 5.51 -13.69
C LEU A 688 10.51 5.01 -15.12
N ALA A 689 10.42 3.70 -15.30
CA ALA A 689 10.44 3.07 -16.62
C ALA A 689 9.04 3.15 -17.26
N ILE A 690 8.96 3.46 -18.56
CA ILE A 690 7.69 3.55 -19.29
C ILE A 690 7.84 2.81 -20.62
N VAL A 691 6.99 1.82 -20.88
CA VAL A 691 6.87 1.18 -22.20
C VAL A 691 5.56 1.65 -22.82
N CYS A 692 5.67 2.39 -23.92
CA CYS A 692 4.54 3.02 -24.60
C CYS A 692 3.83 2.04 -25.53
N PRO A 693 2.51 2.26 -25.77
CA PRO A 693 1.73 1.48 -26.71
C PRO A 693 2.11 1.79 -28.17
N ASP A 694 1.50 1.08 -29.12
CA ASP A 694 1.64 1.39 -30.54
C ASP A 694 0.54 2.35 -31.04
N GLU A 695 -0.65 2.31 -30.45
CA GLU A 695 -1.70 3.30 -30.69
C GLU A 695 -1.34 4.69 -30.12
N TRP A 696 -1.79 5.74 -30.80
CA TRP A 696 -1.54 7.14 -30.41
C TRP A 696 -0.05 7.41 -30.09
N PRO A 697 0.87 7.14 -31.04
CA PRO A 697 2.31 7.02 -30.76
C PRO A 697 2.97 8.31 -30.24
N LEU A 698 2.40 9.49 -30.52
CA LEU A 698 2.82 10.76 -29.93
C LEU A 698 2.00 11.07 -28.66
N LEU A 699 0.68 10.94 -28.71
CA LEU A 699 -0.19 11.34 -27.60
C LEU A 699 -0.06 10.43 -26.37
N ALA A 700 0.06 9.11 -26.53
CA ALA A 700 0.30 8.20 -25.42
C ALA A 700 1.69 8.43 -24.79
N PHE A 701 2.72 8.64 -25.62
CA PHE A 701 4.08 8.99 -25.17
C PHE A 701 4.06 10.27 -24.32
N VAL A 702 3.43 11.34 -24.80
CA VAL A 702 3.33 12.62 -24.08
C VAL A 702 2.42 12.52 -22.84
N SER A 703 1.31 11.78 -22.92
CA SER A 703 0.37 11.59 -21.80
C SER A 703 0.99 10.82 -20.64
N LEU A 704 1.97 9.95 -20.89
CA LEU A 704 2.73 9.26 -19.86
C LEU A 704 3.95 10.06 -19.38
N LEU A 705 4.64 10.76 -20.29
CA LEU A 705 5.80 11.61 -19.96
C LEU A 705 5.43 12.79 -19.04
N ALA A 706 4.36 13.52 -19.38
CA ALA A 706 3.98 14.76 -18.70
C ALA A 706 3.68 14.61 -17.18
N PRO A 707 2.85 13.65 -16.71
CA PRO A 707 2.61 13.46 -15.27
C PRO A 707 3.85 13.00 -14.51
N ALA A 708 4.70 12.17 -15.14
CA ALA A 708 5.94 11.70 -14.55
C ALA A 708 6.90 12.87 -14.25
N LEU A 709 7.13 13.75 -15.23
CA LEU A 709 7.96 14.94 -15.08
C LEU A 709 7.35 15.94 -14.09
N ALA A 710 6.04 16.18 -14.14
CA ALA A 710 5.32 17.07 -13.23
C ALA A 710 5.58 16.74 -11.75
N HIS A 711 5.57 15.45 -11.41
CA HIS A 711 5.79 14.94 -10.06
C HIS A 711 7.26 14.85 -9.63
N GLY A 712 8.21 15.18 -10.51
CA GLY A 712 9.64 15.13 -10.18
C GLY A 712 10.33 13.78 -10.45
N ASN A 713 9.73 12.89 -11.27
CA ASN A 713 10.39 11.65 -11.68
C ASN A 713 11.37 11.89 -12.83
N THR A 714 12.41 11.07 -12.89
CA THR A 714 13.27 10.89 -14.07
C THR A 714 12.82 9.64 -14.83
N VAL A 715 12.86 9.67 -16.15
CA VAL A 715 12.18 8.65 -16.98
C VAL A 715 13.10 7.96 -17.98
N VAL A 716 12.86 6.67 -18.15
CA VAL A 716 13.43 5.84 -19.23
C VAL A 716 12.27 5.25 -20.03
N LEU A 717 12.09 5.72 -21.25
CA LEU A 717 10.97 5.34 -22.11
C LEU A 717 11.39 4.42 -23.25
N VAL A 718 10.54 3.44 -23.56
CA VAL A 718 10.51 2.70 -24.82
C VAL A 718 9.30 3.21 -25.59
N PRO A 719 9.48 3.91 -26.73
CA PRO A 719 8.36 4.48 -27.50
C PRO A 719 7.64 3.40 -28.33
N SER A 720 6.63 3.80 -29.10
CA SER A 720 5.95 2.92 -30.07
C SER A 720 6.94 2.12 -30.91
N GLY A 721 6.68 0.81 -31.04
CA GLY A 721 7.46 -0.09 -31.88
C GLY A 721 7.22 0.18 -33.36
N THR A 722 6.00 0.52 -33.75
CA THR A 722 5.62 0.76 -35.15
C THR A 722 5.95 2.19 -35.62
N CYS A 723 5.77 3.19 -34.75
CA CYS A 723 5.90 4.61 -35.08
C CYS A 723 6.76 5.37 -34.02
N PRO A 724 8.08 5.09 -33.92
CA PRO A 724 8.95 5.76 -32.94
C PRO A 724 9.34 7.19 -33.32
N ILE A 725 9.24 7.58 -34.60
CA ILE A 725 9.81 8.84 -35.12
C ILE A 725 9.22 10.10 -34.46
N PRO A 726 7.89 10.24 -34.23
CA PRO A 726 7.35 11.41 -33.53
C PRO A 726 7.92 11.60 -32.12
N ALA A 727 8.12 10.51 -31.36
CA ALA A 727 8.74 10.57 -30.03
C ALA A 727 10.22 10.99 -30.10
N LEU A 728 10.95 10.55 -31.13
CA LEU A 728 12.33 10.97 -31.37
C LEU A 728 12.43 12.44 -31.83
N GLU A 729 11.46 12.94 -32.60
CA GLU A 729 11.38 14.38 -32.92
C GLU A 729 11.08 15.20 -31.65
N VAL A 730 10.23 14.74 -30.72
CA VAL A 730 10.08 15.36 -29.38
C VAL A 730 11.40 15.37 -28.59
N CYS A 731 12.21 14.31 -28.70
CA CYS A 731 13.51 14.25 -28.03
C CYS A 731 14.50 15.34 -28.49
N GLN A 732 14.34 15.88 -29.71
CA GLN A 732 15.14 17.03 -30.18
C GLN A 732 14.83 18.30 -29.38
N ASP A 733 13.56 18.58 -29.09
CA ASP A 733 13.18 19.72 -28.24
C ASP A 733 13.69 19.50 -26.81
N VAL A 734 13.49 18.29 -26.29
CA VAL A 734 13.94 17.87 -24.95
C VAL A 734 15.45 18.06 -24.78
N ALA A 735 16.28 17.77 -25.79
CA ALA A 735 17.72 18.01 -25.79
C ALA A 735 18.11 19.48 -25.57
N THR A 736 17.25 20.42 -25.98
CA THR A 736 17.49 21.86 -25.88
C THR A 736 16.84 22.51 -24.66
N LEU A 737 15.78 21.89 -24.12
CA LEU A 737 14.93 22.48 -23.07
C LEU A 737 15.12 21.84 -21.69
N LEU A 738 15.38 20.54 -21.60
CA LEU A 738 15.37 19.80 -20.33
C LEU A 738 16.80 19.41 -19.88
N PRO A 739 17.02 19.27 -18.56
CA PRO A 739 18.29 18.75 -18.04
C PRO A 739 18.66 17.38 -18.61
N ALA A 740 19.96 17.19 -18.88
CA ALA A 740 20.52 15.92 -19.32
C ALA A 740 20.15 14.77 -18.36
N GLY A 741 19.72 13.64 -18.92
CA GLY A 741 19.33 12.45 -18.16
C GLY A 741 17.92 12.48 -17.55
N LEU A 742 17.20 13.61 -17.59
CA LEU A 742 15.82 13.70 -17.10
C LEU A 742 14.86 12.79 -17.91
N VAL A 743 15.01 12.83 -19.23
CA VAL A 743 14.29 11.99 -20.18
C VAL A 743 15.31 11.19 -20.98
N ASN A 744 15.12 9.88 -21.04
CA ASN A 744 15.93 8.97 -21.84
C ASN A 744 14.97 8.10 -22.65
N VAL A 745 15.21 7.94 -23.95
CA VAL A 745 14.37 7.17 -24.87
C VAL A 745 15.22 6.14 -25.60
N VAL A 746 14.88 4.86 -25.40
CA VAL A 746 15.57 3.72 -25.99
C VAL A 746 14.60 3.01 -26.93
N THR A 747 14.89 3.08 -28.23
CA THR A 747 14.18 2.35 -29.28
C THR A 747 14.78 0.97 -29.49
N GLY A 748 13.97 -0.01 -29.87
CA GLY A 748 14.38 -1.39 -30.14
C GLY A 748 13.18 -2.33 -30.10
N ASP A 749 13.43 -3.63 -29.93
CA ASP A 749 12.39 -4.62 -29.67
C ASP A 749 11.70 -4.38 -28.31
N ARG A 750 10.36 -4.36 -28.31
CA ARG A 750 9.58 -4.03 -27.10
C ARG A 750 9.83 -5.04 -26.00
N ASP A 751 9.76 -6.34 -26.29
CA ASP A 751 9.80 -7.39 -25.28
C ASP A 751 11.21 -7.52 -24.68
N HIS A 752 12.26 -7.39 -25.48
CA HIS A 752 13.65 -7.32 -25.02
C HIS A 752 13.91 -6.13 -24.09
N LEU A 753 13.50 -4.92 -24.48
CA LEU A 753 13.69 -3.73 -23.65
C LEU A 753 12.83 -3.77 -22.38
N THR A 754 11.60 -4.30 -22.48
CA THR A 754 10.72 -4.56 -21.34
C THR A 754 11.37 -5.54 -20.36
N ARG A 755 11.97 -6.64 -20.84
CA ARG A 755 12.74 -7.58 -20.02
C ARG A 755 13.84 -6.88 -19.24
N CYS A 756 14.63 -6.05 -19.94
CA CYS A 756 15.73 -5.30 -19.35
C CYS A 756 15.28 -4.32 -18.27
N LEU A 757 14.17 -3.59 -18.49
CA LEU A 757 13.63 -2.62 -17.54
C LEU A 757 12.96 -3.28 -16.32
N ALA A 758 12.16 -4.32 -16.52
CA ALA A 758 11.42 -4.96 -15.45
C ALA A 758 12.32 -5.71 -14.46
N LEU A 759 13.40 -6.35 -14.95
CA LEU A 759 14.40 -7.03 -14.12
C LEU A 759 15.41 -6.06 -13.47
N HIS A 760 15.50 -4.80 -13.91
CA HIS A 760 16.44 -3.82 -13.36
C HIS A 760 16.13 -3.53 -11.88
N GLN A 761 17.14 -3.60 -11.01
CA GLN A 761 16.96 -3.34 -9.57
C GLN A 761 16.88 -1.85 -9.28
N ASP A 762 17.65 -1.03 -10.01
CA ASP A 762 17.64 0.43 -9.85
C ASP A 762 16.47 1.14 -10.58
N VAL A 763 15.50 0.41 -11.14
CA VAL A 763 14.23 1.01 -11.60
C VAL A 763 13.23 0.97 -10.43
N GLN A 764 12.73 2.13 -10.01
CA GLN A 764 11.84 2.21 -8.83
C GLN A 764 10.38 1.92 -9.18
N ALA A 765 9.94 2.19 -10.41
CA ALA A 765 8.58 1.92 -10.86
C ALA A 765 8.56 1.61 -12.37
N LEU A 766 7.57 0.86 -12.84
CA LEU A 766 7.43 0.55 -14.27
C LEU A 766 5.97 0.65 -14.75
N TRP A 767 5.74 1.42 -15.79
CA TRP A 767 4.48 1.47 -16.52
C TRP A 767 4.62 0.74 -17.85
N TYR A 768 3.68 -0.15 -18.19
CA TYR A 768 3.71 -0.95 -19.40
C TYR A 768 2.37 -0.92 -20.14
N PHE A 769 2.41 -0.43 -21.37
CA PHE A 769 1.28 -0.39 -22.29
C PHE A 769 1.68 -1.17 -23.54
N GLY A 770 1.13 -2.37 -23.70
CA GLY A 770 1.51 -3.29 -24.77
C GLY A 770 0.78 -4.63 -24.67
N SER A 771 1.46 -5.71 -25.05
CA SER A 771 0.92 -7.08 -25.11
C SER A 771 0.46 -7.64 -23.75
N VAL A 772 -0.42 -8.65 -23.81
CA VAL A 772 -0.80 -9.48 -22.66
C VAL A 772 0.44 -10.16 -22.06
N GLN A 773 1.28 -10.77 -22.89
CA GLN A 773 2.50 -11.45 -22.45
C GLN A 773 3.46 -10.52 -21.69
N GLY A 774 3.73 -9.32 -22.24
CA GLY A 774 4.61 -8.36 -21.60
C GLY A 774 4.02 -7.81 -20.29
N SER A 775 2.70 -7.65 -20.21
CA SER A 775 2.03 -7.24 -18.96
C SER A 775 2.20 -8.29 -17.86
N GLN A 776 1.98 -9.57 -18.20
CA GLN A 776 2.19 -10.71 -17.30
C GLN A 776 3.68 -10.85 -16.91
N PHE A 777 4.60 -10.67 -17.85
CA PHE A 777 6.04 -10.68 -17.57
C PHE A 777 6.44 -9.53 -16.62
N VAL A 778 5.94 -8.32 -16.85
CA VAL A 778 6.21 -7.15 -15.99
C VAL A 778 5.70 -7.37 -14.57
N GLU A 779 4.47 -7.86 -14.41
CA GLU A 779 3.91 -8.20 -13.10
C GLU A 779 4.78 -9.27 -12.39
N TRP A 780 5.20 -10.33 -13.09
CA TRP A 780 6.05 -11.38 -12.54
C TRP A 780 7.46 -10.87 -12.16
N ALA A 781 8.12 -10.16 -13.06
CA ALA A 781 9.49 -9.66 -12.89
C ALA A 781 9.59 -8.57 -11.81
N SER A 782 8.50 -7.81 -11.57
CA SER A 782 8.44 -6.80 -10.50
C SER A 782 8.71 -7.40 -9.11
N ALA A 783 8.47 -8.70 -8.90
CA ALA A 783 8.77 -9.40 -7.65
C ALA A 783 10.26 -9.42 -7.26
N GLY A 784 11.19 -8.98 -8.11
CA GLY A 784 12.61 -8.83 -7.75
C GLY A 784 12.82 -7.82 -6.63
N ASN A 785 12.49 -6.55 -6.88
CA ASN A 785 12.62 -5.44 -5.93
C ASN A 785 11.26 -4.87 -5.48
N LEU A 786 10.16 -5.58 -5.78
CA LEU A 786 8.78 -5.19 -5.49
C LEU A 786 8.36 -3.82 -6.04
N LYS A 787 9.02 -3.34 -7.11
CA LYS A 787 8.68 -2.08 -7.78
C LYS A 787 7.17 -2.01 -8.09
N PRO A 788 6.46 -0.90 -7.77
CA PRO A 788 5.10 -0.71 -8.25
C PRO A 788 5.06 -0.77 -9.78
N VAL A 789 4.11 -1.54 -10.30
CA VAL A 789 3.84 -1.67 -11.74
C VAL A 789 2.42 -1.25 -12.08
N TRP A 790 2.26 -0.67 -13.26
CA TRP A 790 0.97 -0.33 -13.84
C TRP A 790 0.94 -0.85 -15.27
N VAL A 791 0.04 -1.79 -15.55
CA VAL A 791 0.01 -2.53 -16.81
C VAL A 791 -1.38 -2.49 -17.44
N ASN A 792 -1.46 -2.39 -18.78
CA ASN A 792 -2.73 -2.38 -19.52
C ASN A 792 -3.30 -3.77 -19.83
N ARG A 793 -2.49 -4.84 -19.74
CA ARG A 793 -2.91 -6.23 -19.96
C ARG A 793 -3.45 -6.48 -21.37
N GLY A 794 -2.84 -5.86 -22.38
CA GLY A 794 -3.31 -5.96 -23.76
C GLY A 794 -4.58 -5.17 -24.07
N LEU A 795 -5.21 -4.51 -23.09
CA LEU A 795 -6.39 -3.68 -23.34
C LEU A 795 -5.95 -2.29 -23.85
N PRO A 796 -6.56 -1.76 -24.92
CA PRO A 796 -6.31 -0.40 -25.38
C PRO A 796 -6.85 0.61 -24.35
N ARG A 797 -6.23 1.79 -24.30
CA ARG A 797 -6.64 2.91 -23.44
C ARG A 797 -7.13 4.08 -24.30
N ALA A 798 -8.16 4.78 -23.86
CA ALA A 798 -8.74 5.93 -24.57
C ALA A 798 -7.91 7.21 -24.35
N TRP A 799 -6.73 7.28 -24.97
CA TRP A 799 -5.76 8.39 -24.80
C TRP A 799 -6.29 9.77 -25.21
N ASP A 800 -7.21 9.80 -26.18
CA ASP A 800 -7.93 10.97 -26.65
C ASP A 800 -8.92 11.52 -25.59
N GLN A 801 -9.48 10.63 -24.77
CA GLN A 801 -10.43 10.98 -23.71
C GLN A 801 -9.71 11.47 -22.45
N ASP A 802 -10.15 12.59 -21.88
CA ASP A 802 -9.48 13.20 -20.72
C ASP A 802 -9.54 12.34 -19.46
N ALA A 803 -10.57 11.50 -19.30
CA ALA A 803 -10.70 10.59 -18.15
C ALA A 803 -9.56 9.56 -18.07
N GLU A 804 -9.13 9.02 -19.22
CA GLU A 804 -8.09 8.00 -19.29
C GLU A 804 -6.73 8.57 -19.70
N GLY A 805 -6.66 9.49 -20.66
CA GLY A 805 -5.42 10.10 -21.15
C GLY A 805 -4.91 11.30 -20.35
N ALA A 806 -5.74 11.94 -19.54
CA ALA A 806 -5.36 13.08 -18.69
C ALA A 806 -5.90 13.01 -17.25
N GLY A 807 -6.43 11.85 -16.85
CA GLY A 807 -7.18 11.71 -15.61
C GLY A 807 -6.34 11.82 -14.33
N PRO A 808 -7.02 11.93 -13.17
CA PRO A 808 -6.35 11.94 -11.87
C PRO A 808 -5.59 10.63 -11.57
N GLU A 809 -5.96 9.50 -12.17
CA GLU A 809 -5.22 8.22 -12.03
C GLU A 809 -3.73 8.40 -12.34
N LEU A 810 -3.36 9.11 -13.42
CA LEU A 810 -1.96 9.29 -13.78
C LEU A 810 -1.17 10.07 -12.71
N GLY A 811 -1.80 11.00 -12.00
CA GLY A 811 -1.19 11.73 -10.89
C GLY A 811 -1.05 10.89 -9.62
N LEU A 812 -2.00 9.98 -9.38
CA LEU A 812 -1.91 8.99 -8.30
C LEU A 812 -0.79 7.98 -8.58
N ARG A 813 -0.69 7.47 -9.82
CA ARG A 813 0.34 6.50 -10.25
C ARG A 813 1.74 7.12 -10.41
N ALA A 814 1.89 8.43 -10.56
CA ALA A 814 3.17 9.11 -10.78
C ALA A 814 3.92 9.54 -9.51
N ALA A 815 3.33 9.37 -8.34
CA ALA A 815 3.95 9.73 -7.06
C ALA A 815 3.49 8.80 -5.94
N GLN A 816 4.31 8.67 -4.92
CA GLN A 816 3.93 8.05 -3.65
C GLN A 816 3.53 9.14 -2.65
N THR A 817 2.67 8.79 -1.70
CA THR A 817 2.36 9.68 -0.58
C THR A 817 3.43 9.53 0.50
N LYS A 818 3.54 10.52 1.38
CA LYS A 818 4.30 10.41 2.62
C LYS A 818 3.67 11.29 3.69
N ALA A 819 3.47 10.75 4.88
CA ALA A 819 2.96 11.46 6.04
C ALA A 819 4.14 11.92 6.92
N LEU A 820 4.40 13.21 6.98
CA LEU A 820 5.38 13.83 7.87
C LEU A 820 4.65 14.52 9.03
N TRP A 821 4.67 13.90 10.21
CA TRP A 821 4.05 14.44 11.42
C TRP A 821 4.96 15.49 12.05
N LEU A 822 4.42 16.68 12.33
CA LEU A 822 5.16 17.79 12.90
C LEU A 822 4.77 18.02 14.37
N PRO A 823 5.74 18.30 15.27
CA PRO A 823 5.41 18.75 16.60
C PRO A 823 4.70 20.09 16.53
N MET A 824 3.64 20.21 17.32
CA MET A 824 3.03 21.48 17.70
C MET A 824 2.79 21.39 19.21
N GLY A 825 3.00 22.50 19.93
CA GLY A 825 2.58 22.57 21.32
C GLY A 825 1.06 22.45 21.43
N ASP A 826 0.59 21.80 22.49
CA ASP A 826 -0.83 21.70 22.84
C ASP A 826 -1.45 23.07 23.20
#